data_AF-A0A255GRZ8-F1
#
_entry.id   AF-A0A255GRZ8-F1
#
_cell.length_a   1.000
_cell.length_b   1.000
_cell.length_c   1.000
_cell.angle_alpha   90.00
_cell.angle_beta   90.00
_cell.angle_gamma   90.00
#
_symmetry.space_group_name_H-M   'P 1'
#
loop_
_entity.id
_entity.type
_entity.pdbx_description
1 polymer ?
#
loop_
_entity_poly.entity_id
_entity_poly.type
_entity_poly.pdbx_seq_one_letter_code
_entity_poly.pdbx_strand_id
1 'polypeptide(L)'
;MARPGAQTTVEPFVQAVTTFIGGPLGRHAARTGRRAYSWINPGTVALAVATVMWVLAVIRQDPCRQVLPNVAPNGFIEQCYSDIPLLYRGRGLVDGNVPYFDSGDYQVLEYPVLTGYFLELMRRITALLGAPVGPGLSEEQAISATNTFYSVNMVALFVLLVVLVVAQLASTPGRRWDTLMIVASPSIILTGLINWDLLPVALTALGILFWQRRQPGVAGVLLGLSMAAKLYAGFLLGPLLLLCLRTGRWREFLRTLGGFLIAWALSNLPVMIFAPVQWREFWTFNSERAGDFGSLWYLFVLAGKPVVDLNLVSTTFFLIGCAAIGVLILLAPTRPRIGQVCFLVLVAFVATNKVYSPQYVLWLLPFLALCRPRWRDWIIFGIGEWLYVMAIWGHLGQYLTPGGGGPDKLFWAATVLRLLTQLWVCAVVVRDILRPEHDLVRVGALPGDRSAYADDPSGGVLDGAPDTPFWGNVQRRGAQALAGVRSVIPPRTRPGTPLPGVTPRIDRWDRAGGRWVGVTWVVSRLLLVAVAVFAMAESGRTFSEVLLNWDAEHYIGLAQDWYQYTGNPEIDKRMAFFPGLPALLKAFMTIGIPGEYVGLVISLIASAFAAAALYRMGGVWAAVLWLCAPAAIFTMMPYTESLFCAFAFWAWERARADKWWQVAILASAACSVRVSGLFLIGALGIMVLTWRMPPGTTFGQRIVGWLKRAVWLIPPALVMFAYAAYLKKLTGSWMMWYEAQAMGWSRHWTPPWQSVKTTLDVILGPQYDGNPGWDLVFTFELFSMAFGLLAVGWLLRRRMWAEAAWVGVQAFAFSTSEWLFSVNRAVLLWFPIWIIAAELIAWKPVTRRGIVLHRGLHIGWMLGSVITMMWWARMFYLGQWSS
;
A
#
# COMPACT_ATOMS: atom_id res chain seq x y z
N MET A 1 -26.37 -33.15 -33.91
CA MET A 1 -26.20 -31.94 -33.06
C MET A 1 -24.72 -31.73 -32.77
N ALA A 2 -24.08 -30.84 -33.52
CA ALA A 2 -22.66 -30.52 -33.37
C ALA A 2 -22.43 -29.61 -32.15
N ARG A 3 -21.46 -29.96 -31.31
CA ARG A 3 -21.02 -29.13 -30.18
C ARG A 3 -20.55 -27.75 -30.68
N PRO A 4 -20.94 -26.62 -30.06
CA PRO A 4 -20.46 -25.30 -30.45
C PRO A 4 -18.94 -25.22 -30.34
N GLY A 5 -18.28 -24.72 -31.40
CA GLY A 5 -16.84 -24.51 -31.46
C GLY A 5 -16.35 -23.51 -30.41
N ALA A 6 -15.12 -23.72 -29.93
CA ALA A 6 -14.50 -22.95 -28.86
C ALA A 6 -14.37 -21.47 -29.22
N GLN A 7 -15.03 -20.60 -28.45
CA GLN A 7 -14.64 -19.19 -28.36
C GLN A 7 -13.33 -19.10 -27.57
N THR A 8 -12.27 -18.59 -28.19
CA THR A 8 -11.09 -18.09 -27.48
C THR A 8 -11.55 -16.91 -26.64
N THR A 9 -11.97 -17.22 -25.42
CA THR A 9 -12.16 -16.19 -24.42
C THR A 9 -10.76 -15.60 -24.18
N VAL A 10 -10.62 -14.29 -24.11
CA VAL A 10 -9.37 -13.59 -23.81
C VAL A 10 -9.61 -12.89 -22.47
N GLU A 11 -8.57 -12.65 -21.66
CA GLU A 11 -8.72 -11.86 -20.43
C GLU A 11 -9.47 -10.55 -20.75
N PRO A 12 -10.48 -10.11 -19.96
CA PRO A 12 -11.43 -9.08 -20.43
C PRO A 12 -10.79 -7.76 -20.86
N PHE A 13 -9.64 -7.39 -20.30
CA PHE A 13 -8.90 -6.20 -20.71
C PHE A 13 -8.22 -6.42 -22.06
N VAL A 14 -7.49 -7.53 -22.25
CA VAL A 14 -6.91 -7.88 -23.56
C VAL A 14 -8.01 -8.08 -24.62
N GLN A 15 -9.17 -8.60 -24.26
CA GLN A 15 -10.32 -8.72 -25.17
C GLN A 15 -10.84 -7.35 -25.61
N ALA A 16 -10.96 -6.40 -24.68
CA ALA A 16 -11.36 -5.03 -25.01
C ALA A 16 -10.35 -4.35 -25.95
N VAL A 17 -9.05 -4.48 -25.68
CA VAL A 17 -7.99 -3.87 -26.49
C VAL A 17 -7.90 -4.51 -27.89
N THR A 18 -7.95 -5.84 -27.97
CA THR A 18 -7.92 -6.56 -29.27
C THR A 18 -9.18 -6.32 -30.09
N THR A 19 -10.35 -6.23 -29.47
CA THR A 19 -11.59 -5.88 -30.17
C THR A 19 -11.54 -4.44 -30.70
N PHE A 20 -10.91 -3.52 -29.94
CA PHE A 20 -10.70 -2.14 -30.36
C PHE A 20 -9.72 -2.01 -31.53
N ILE A 21 -8.60 -2.75 -31.51
CA ILE A 21 -7.55 -2.65 -32.52
C ILE A 21 -7.86 -3.48 -33.79
N GLY A 22 -8.45 -4.67 -33.67
CA GLY A 22 -8.55 -5.63 -34.77
C GLY A 22 -9.88 -6.38 -34.93
N GLY A 23 -10.89 -6.12 -34.09
CA GLY A 23 -12.18 -6.81 -34.12
C GLY A 23 -12.15 -8.27 -33.62
N PRO A 24 -13.30 -8.97 -33.57
CA PRO A 24 -13.36 -10.35 -33.08
C PRO A 24 -12.69 -11.33 -34.05
N LEU A 25 -11.98 -12.33 -33.50
CA LEU A 25 -11.35 -13.41 -34.27
C LEU A 25 -12.36 -14.08 -35.21
N GLY A 26 -12.06 -14.04 -36.52
CA GLY A 26 -12.94 -14.59 -37.55
C GLY A 26 -13.12 -16.11 -37.42
N ARG A 27 -14.29 -16.61 -37.86
CA ARG A 27 -14.69 -18.04 -37.81
C ARG A 27 -13.68 -19.01 -38.47
N HIS A 28 -12.80 -18.52 -39.34
CA HIS A 28 -11.76 -19.30 -40.01
C HIS A 28 -10.44 -19.37 -39.24
N ALA A 29 -10.15 -18.43 -38.34
CA ALA A 29 -8.96 -18.44 -37.49
C ALA A 29 -9.03 -19.53 -36.40
N ALA A 30 -10.24 -19.90 -35.96
CA ALA A 30 -10.46 -20.92 -34.93
C ALA A 30 -10.55 -22.37 -35.47
N ARG A 31 -10.67 -22.56 -36.79
CA ARG A 31 -10.94 -23.88 -37.41
C ARG A 31 -9.70 -24.65 -37.85
N THR A 32 -8.55 -24.00 -38.03
CA THR A 32 -7.31 -24.65 -38.46
C THR A 32 -6.52 -25.21 -37.27
N GLY A 33 -7.08 -26.23 -36.62
CA GLY A 33 -6.37 -27.11 -35.67
C GLY A 33 -5.29 -28.00 -36.31
N ARG A 34 -4.71 -27.59 -37.43
CA ARG A 34 -3.62 -28.27 -38.14
C ARG A 34 -2.54 -27.23 -38.44
N ARG A 35 -1.39 -27.34 -37.77
CA ARG A 35 -0.01 -27.14 -38.26
C ARG A 35 0.23 -26.15 -39.43
N ALA A 36 -0.54 -25.08 -39.56
CA ALA A 36 -0.33 -24.05 -40.57
C ALA A 36 0.72 -23.07 -40.04
N TYR A 37 1.78 -22.89 -40.81
CA TYR A 37 2.79 -21.85 -40.65
C TYR A 37 2.13 -20.45 -40.61
N SER A 38 1.56 -20.08 -39.46
CA SER A 38 1.22 -18.69 -39.17
C SER A 38 2.50 -18.01 -38.71
N TRP A 39 2.99 -17.06 -39.50
CA TRP A 39 4.11 -16.18 -39.12
C TRP A 39 3.78 -15.44 -37.81
N ILE A 40 2.50 -15.29 -37.47
CA ILE A 40 1.99 -14.73 -36.22
C ILE A 40 1.84 -15.86 -35.19
N ASN A 41 2.90 -16.11 -34.42
CA ASN A 41 2.89 -16.98 -33.24
C ASN A 41 3.47 -16.22 -32.02
N PRO A 42 3.29 -16.70 -30.77
CA PRO A 42 3.72 -15.97 -29.57
C PRO A 42 5.20 -15.60 -29.59
N GLY A 43 6.05 -16.46 -30.18
CA GLY A 43 7.48 -16.21 -30.29
C GLY A 43 7.80 -15.08 -31.27
N THR A 44 7.26 -15.14 -32.49
CA THR A 44 7.44 -14.08 -33.49
C THR A 44 6.93 -12.74 -32.99
N VAL A 45 5.75 -12.71 -32.35
CA VAL A 45 5.16 -11.47 -31.82
C VAL A 45 5.99 -10.93 -30.65
N ALA A 46 6.41 -11.78 -29.71
CA ALA A 46 7.24 -11.33 -28.59
C ALA A 46 8.59 -10.79 -29.06
N LEU A 47 9.24 -11.43 -30.04
CA LEU A 47 10.48 -10.93 -30.63
C LEU A 47 10.26 -9.62 -31.39
N ALA A 48 9.20 -9.49 -32.18
CA ALA A 48 8.88 -8.25 -32.89
C ALA A 48 8.63 -7.09 -31.91
N VAL A 49 7.85 -7.32 -30.85
CA VAL A 49 7.60 -6.32 -29.80
C VAL A 49 8.90 -5.99 -29.06
N ALA A 50 9.73 -6.98 -28.71
CA ALA A 50 11.03 -6.73 -28.08
C ALA A 50 11.92 -5.84 -28.97
N THR A 51 11.99 -6.12 -30.27
CA THR A 51 12.74 -5.30 -31.23
C THR A 51 12.20 -3.88 -31.30
N VAL A 52 10.88 -3.69 -31.40
CA VAL A 52 10.27 -2.34 -31.43
C VAL A 52 10.58 -1.58 -30.15
N MET A 53 10.39 -2.21 -28.99
CA MET A 53 10.64 -1.58 -27.68
C MET A 53 12.13 -1.27 -27.49
N TRP A 54 13.02 -2.11 -28.02
CA TRP A 54 14.45 -1.83 -28.02
C TRP A 54 14.82 -0.65 -28.94
N VAL A 55 14.28 -0.61 -30.17
CA VAL A 55 14.49 0.54 -31.08
C VAL A 55 13.99 1.84 -30.44
N LEU A 56 12.87 1.82 -29.73
CA LEU A 56 12.40 2.97 -28.96
C LEU A 56 13.35 3.34 -27.81
N ALA A 57 13.97 2.36 -27.14
CA ALA A 57 15.02 2.61 -26.15
C ALA A 57 16.24 3.31 -26.78
N VAL A 58 16.64 2.88 -27.97
CA VAL A 58 17.73 3.50 -28.74
C VAL A 58 17.40 4.92 -29.14
N ILE A 59 16.21 5.15 -29.72
CA ILE A 59 15.76 6.49 -30.13
C ILE A 59 15.71 7.45 -28.93
N ARG A 60 15.21 6.98 -27.78
CA ARG A 60 15.20 7.75 -26.53
C ARG A 60 16.61 8.19 -26.12
N GLN A 61 17.64 7.42 -26.42
CA GLN A 61 19.00 7.72 -26.00
C GLN A 61 19.69 8.79 -26.86
N ASP A 62 19.22 9.04 -28.08
CA ASP A 62 19.92 9.91 -29.04
C ASP A 62 20.28 11.31 -28.50
N PRO A 63 19.41 12.01 -27.73
CA PRO A 63 19.75 13.31 -27.13
C PRO A 63 20.91 13.25 -26.12
N CYS A 64 21.18 12.09 -25.53
CA CYS A 64 22.28 11.88 -24.58
C CYS A 64 23.62 11.53 -25.22
N ARG A 65 23.71 11.53 -26.55
CA ARG A 65 24.97 11.26 -27.25
C ARG A 65 25.84 12.51 -27.28
N GLN A 66 27.04 12.42 -26.73
CA GLN A 66 28.01 13.51 -26.83
C GLN A 66 28.59 13.55 -28.24
N VAL A 67 28.49 14.71 -28.91
CA VAL A 67 28.97 14.93 -30.28
C VAL A 67 30.03 16.01 -30.39
N LEU A 68 30.10 16.92 -29.43
CA LEU A 68 31.06 18.02 -29.39
C LEU A 68 31.98 17.92 -28.16
N PRO A 69 33.28 18.27 -28.30
CA PRO A 69 34.16 18.48 -27.16
C PRO A 69 33.59 19.53 -26.19
N ASN A 70 33.76 19.32 -24.89
CA ASN A 70 33.36 20.24 -23.81
C ASN A 70 31.85 20.54 -23.67
N VAL A 71 30.99 19.94 -24.48
CA VAL A 71 29.52 20.06 -24.36
C VAL A 71 28.96 18.69 -23.98
N ALA A 72 28.90 18.42 -22.67
CA ALA A 72 28.33 17.18 -22.16
C ALA A 72 26.79 17.26 -22.14
N PRO A 73 26.07 16.25 -22.67
CA PRO A 73 24.62 16.22 -22.62
C PRO A 73 24.13 16.00 -21.18
N ASN A 74 23.06 16.69 -20.79
CA ASN A 74 22.45 16.50 -19.47
C ASN A 74 21.43 15.36 -19.52
N GLY A 75 21.91 14.14 -19.27
CA GLY A 75 21.05 12.95 -19.33
C GLY A 75 19.95 12.87 -18.27
N PHE A 76 19.98 13.73 -17.24
CA PHE A 76 18.89 13.81 -16.26
C PHE A 76 17.70 14.64 -16.77
N ILE A 77 17.98 15.75 -17.47
CA ILE A 77 16.95 16.60 -18.09
C ILE A 77 16.33 15.87 -19.27
N GLU A 78 17.17 15.28 -20.13
CA GLU A 78 16.73 14.52 -21.31
C GLU A 78 16.16 13.12 -20.96
N GLN A 79 16.17 12.75 -19.67
CA GLN A 79 15.66 11.47 -19.18
C GLN A 79 16.35 10.24 -19.82
N CYS A 80 17.58 10.37 -20.31
CA CYS A 80 18.33 9.29 -20.97
C CYS A 80 19.69 8.99 -20.29
N TYR A 81 19.79 9.16 -18.97
CA TYR A 81 20.99 8.78 -18.22
C TYR A 81 21.40 7.32 -18.46
N SER A 82 22.71 7.08 -18.63
CA SER A 82 23.31 5.75 -18.78
C SER A 82 24.70 5.70 -18.15
N ASP A 83 24.98 4.62 -17.41
CA ASP A 83 26.29 4.33 -16.83
C ASP A 83 27.31 3.92 -17.91
N ILE A 84 26.86 3.39 -19.04
CA ILE A 84 27.70 2.78 -20.08
C ILE A 84 28.78 3.76 -20.61
N PRO A 85 28.44 4.98 -21.09
CA PRO A 85 29.45 5.92 -21.56
C PRO A 85 30.28 6.51 -20.40
N LEU A 86 29.65 6.73 -19.23
CA LEU A 86 30.30 7.35 -18.08
C LEU A 86 31.39 6.45 -17.49
N LEU A 87 31.10 5.17 -17.28
CA LEU A 87 32.04 4.21 -16.72
C LEU A 87 33.11 3.80 -17.73
N TYR A 88 32.85 3.88 -19.03
CA TYR A 88 33.88 3.66 -20.05
C TYR A 88 35.04 4.66 -19.92
N ARG A 89 34.72 5.94 -19.72
CA ARG A 89 35.73 6.99 -19.50
C ARG A 89 36.23 6.99 -18.05
N GLY A 90 35.33 6.96 -17.07
CA GLY A 90 35.64 7.13 -15.65
C GLY A 90 36.26 5.92 -14.93
N ARG A 91 36.40 4.77 -15.60
CA ARG A 91 37.05 3.56 -15.06
C ARG A 91 38.29 3.16 -15.87
N GLY A 92 38.86 4.08 -16.65
CA GLY A 92 40.10 3.86 -17.41
C GLY A 92 39.97 2.91 -18.60
N LEU A 93 38.77 2.49 -19.00
CA LEU A 93 38.56 1.55 -20.12
C LEU A 93 38.91 2.19 -21.47
N VAL A 94 38.62 3.49 -21.62
CA VAL A 94 39.02 4.25 -22.81
C VAL A 94 40.55 4.32 -22.98
N ASP A 95 41.29 4.28 -21.87
CA ASP A 95 42.76 4.32 -21.87
C ASP A 95 43.39 2.94 -22.16
N GLY A 96 42.55 1.91 -22.33
CA GLY A 96 42.99 0.55 -22.65
C GLY A 96 43.22 -0.35 -21.45
N ASN A 97 42.92 0.12 -20.23
CA ASN A 97 43.08 -0.65 -19.02
C ASN A 97 42.10 -1.83 -18.97
N VAL A 98 42.60 -2.98 -18.50
CA VAL A 98 41.83 -4.20 -18.24
C VAL A 98 41.20 -4.10 -16.85
N PRO A 99 39.86 -4.24 -16.72
CA PRO A 99 39.18 -4.27 -15.43
C PRO A 99 39.87 -5.15 -14.39
N TYR A 100 40.05 -4.61 -13.19
CA TYR A 100 40.65 -5.23 -12.00
C TYR A 100 42.16 -5.50 -12.04
N PHE A 101 42.76 -5.76 -13.20
CA PHE A 101 44.17 -6.12 -13.30
C PHE A 101 45.09 -4.92 -13.49
N ASP A 102 44.61 -3.90 -14.19
CA ASP A 102 45.34 -2.65 -14.36
C ASP A 102 44.92 -1.64 -13.28
N SER A 103 45.79 -0.67 -13.03
CA SER A 103 45.58 0.40 -12.05
C SER A 103 46.13 1.72 -12.59
N GLY A 104 45.58 2.84 -12.11
CA GLY A 104 45.96 4.18 -12.54
C GLY A 104 45.20 5.24 -11.75
N ASP A 105 45.22 6.48 -12.24
CA ASP A 105 44.48 7.60 -11.62
C ASP A 105 42.98 7.57 -12.00
N TYR A 106 42.32 6.45 -11.70
CA TYR A 106 40.90 6.24 -11.92
C TYR A 106 40.34 5.28 -10.87
N GLN A 107 39.03 5.34 -10.64
CA GLN A 107 38.36 4.49 -9.67
C GLN A 107 38.27 3.04 -10.17
N VAL A 108 38.54 2.08 -9.28
CA VAL A 108 38.36 0.64 -9.57
C VAL A 108 36.89 0.34 -9.88
N LEU A 109 36.66 -0.59 -10.81
CA LEU A 109 35.32 -0.99 -11.21
C LEU A 109 34.54 -1.63 -10.06
N GLU A 110 33.40 -1.05 -9.73
CA GLU A 110 32.51 -1.41 -8.62
C GLU A 110 31.52 -2.55 -8.92
N TYR A 111 31.69 -3.23 -10.06
CA TYR A 111 30.80 -4.31 -10.51
C TYR A 111 31.36 -5.70 -10.16
N PRO A 112 30.52 -6.75 -10.14
CA PRO A 112 30.98 -8.13 -10.03
C PRO A 112 31.86 -8.57 -11.20
N VAL A 113 32.74 -9.55 -10.95
CA VAL A 113 33.81 -9.96 -11.85
C VAL A 113 33.32 -10.31 -13.27
N LEU A 114 32.22 -11.06 -13.41
CA LEU A 114 31.73 -11.45 -14.73
C LEU A 114 31.23 -10.26 -15.54
N THR A 115 30.67 -9.24 -14.88
CA THR A 115 30.32 -7.99 -15.54
C THR A 115 31.59 -7.28 -16.01
N GLY A 116 32.64 -7.22 -15.18
CA GLY A 116 33.93 -6.67 -15.62
C GLY A 116 34.54 -7.40 -16.83
N TYR A 117 34.47 -8.74 -16.88
CA TYR A 117 34.88 -9.50 -18.07
C TYR A 117 34.02 -9.18 -19.30
N PHE A 118 32.72 -8.95 -19.09
CA PHE A 118 31.84 -8.49 -20.16
C PHE A 118 32.24 -7.10 -20.67
N LEU A 119 32.55 -6.14 -19.79
CA LEU A 119 33.02 -4.82 -20.18
C LEU A 119 34.33 -4.88 -20.97
N GLU A 120 35.28 -5.72 -20.53
CA GLU A 120 36.54 -5.95 -21.24
C GLU A 120 36.29 -6.52 -22.65
N LEU A 121 35.38 -7.49 -22.78
CA LEU A 121 34.99 -8.02 -24.08
C LEU A 121 34.41 -6.92 -24.98
N MET A 122 33.52 -6.08 -24.45
CA MET A 122 32.93 -4.97 -25.21
C MET A 122 33.99 -3.94 -25.62
N ARG A 123 34.97 -3.65 -24.76
CA ARG A 123 36.10 -2.76 -25.07
C ARG A 123 36.97 -3.33 -26.19
N ARG A 124 37.29 -4.63 -26.15
CA ARG A 124 38.06 -5.30 -27.22
C ARG A 124 37.32 -5.27 -28.56
N ILE A 125 36.02 -5.54 -28.56
CA ILE A 125 35.19 -5.44 -29.77
C ILE A 125 35.19 -4.00 -30.28
N THR A 126 35.10 -3.02 -29.37
CA THR A 126 35.14 -1.59 -29.73
C THR A 126 36.46 -1.22 -30.41
N ALA A 127 37.59 -1.64 -29.85
CA ALA A 127 38.91 -1.47 -30.47
C ALA A 127 39.02 -2.21 -31.82
N LEU A 128 38.48 -3.42 -31.92
CA LEU A 128 38.45 -4.20 -33.17
C LEU A 128 37.65 -3.51 -34.28
N LEU A 129 36.61 -2.76 -33.92
CA LEU A 129 35.82 -1.94 -34.85
C LEU A 129 36.51 -0.61 -35.23
N GLY A 130 37.76 -0.41 -34.82
CA GLY A 130 38.59 0.74 -35.21
C GLY A 130 38.47 1.95 -34.29
N ALA A 131 37.81 1.83 -33.14
CA ALA A 131 37.79 2.91 -32.15
C ALA A 131 39.17 3.11 -31.52
N PRO A 132 39.64 4.36 -31.35
CA PRO A 132 40.91 4.62 -30.70
C PRO A 132 40.82 4.30 -29.19
N VAL A 133 41.78 3.55 -28.67
CA VAL A 133 41.87 3.14 -27.27
C VAL A 133 43.33 3.25 -26.84
N GLY A 134 43.59 3.92 -25.72
CA GLY A 134 44.94 4.15 -25.22
C GLY A 134 45.04 5.44 -24.41
N PRO A 135 46.14 5.65 -23.67
CA PRO A 135 46.35 6.89 -22.94
C PRO A 135 46.63 8.06 -23.89
N GLY A 136 46.25 9.28 -23.49
CA GLY A 136 46.59 10.52 -24.22
C GLY A 136 45.77 10.77 -25.49
N LEU A 137 44.60 10.15 -25.62
CA LEU A 137 43.66 10.44 -26.71
C LEU A 137 43.20 11.89 -26.68
N SER A 138 42.98 12.48 -27.87
CA SER A 138 42.27 13.75 -27.95
C SER A 138 40.82 13.60 -27.48
N GLU A 139 40.20 14.69 -27.03
CA GLU A 139 38.81 14.66 -26.56
C GLU A 139 37.85 14.15 -27.64
N GLU A 140 38.08 14.50 -28.91
CA GLU A 140 37.31 14.00 -30.05
C GLU A 140 37.46 12.48 -30.24
N GLN A 141 38.69 11.97 -30.13
CA GLN A 141 38.96 10.53 -30.22
C GLN A 141 38.28 9.77 -29.08
N ALA A 142 38.36 10.30 -27.85
CA ALA A 142 37.73 9.69 -26.68
C ALA A 142 36.20 9.71 -26.77
N ILE A 143 35.58 10.78 -27.29
CA ILE A 143 34.13 10.85 -27.55
C ILE A 143 33.73 9.81 -28.61
N SER A 144 34.46 9.73 -29.73
CA SER A 144 34.21 8.76 -30.80
C SER A 144 34.31 7.32 -30.30
N ALA A 145 35.35 7.02 -29.52
CA ALA A 145 35.53 5.71 -28.89
C ALA A 145 34.39 5.37 -27.91
N THR A 146 33.97 6.35 -27.10
CA THR A 146 32.85 6.19 -26.16
C THR A 146 31.53 5.90 -26.88
N ASN A 147 31.24 6.62 -27.96
CA ASN A 147 30.02 6.39 -28.77
C ASN A 147 30.04 5.02 -29.46
N THR A 148 31.23 4.56 -29.88
CA THR A 148 31.40 3.22 -30.47
C THR A 148 31.22 2.14 -29.40
N PHE A 149 31.82 2.31 -28.22
CA PHE A 149 31.62 1.42 -27.07
C PHE A 149 30.15 1.32 -26.67
N TYR A 150 29.46 2.46 -26.62
CA TYR A 150 28.03 2.51 -26.34
C TYR A 150 27.22 1.71 -27.38
N SER A 151 27.53 1.87 -28.67
CA SER A 151 26.86 1.16 -29.77
C SER A 151 27.09 -0.36 -29.71
N VAL A 152 28.31 -0.80 -29.37
CA VAL A 152 28.64 -2.22 -29.15
C VAL A 152 27.81 -2.80 -28.01
N ASN A 153 27.74 -2.09 -26.88
CA ASN A 153 26.94 -2.51 -25.74
C ASN A 153 25.45 -2.55 -26.05
N MET A 154 24.93 -1.57 -26.79
CA MET A 154 23.54 -1.53 -27.24
C MET A 154 23.17 -2.77 -28.06
N VAL A 155 24.03 -3.25 -28.95
CA VAL A 155 23.78 -4.49 -29.70
C VAL A 155 23.88 -5.72 -28.78
N ALA A 156 24.90 -5.79 -27.92
CA ALA A 156 25.08 -6.92 -27.03
C ALA A 156 23.93 -7.07 -26.01
N LEU A 157 23.43 -5.97 -25.46
CA LEU A 157 22.29 -5.94 -24.55
C LEU A 157 20.98 -6.31 -25.27
N PHE A 158 20.82 -5.95 -26.55
CA PHE A 158 19.70 -6.45 -27.37
C PHE A 158 19.73 -7.97 -27.53
N VAL A 159 20.90 -8.55 -27.80
CA VAL A 159 21.07 -10.00 -27.89
C VAL A 159 20.70 -10.66 -26.57
N LEU A 160 21.10 -10.08 -25.43
CA LEU A 160 20.74 -10.57 -24.10
C LEU A 160 19.22 -10.46 -23.83
N LEU A 161 18.55 -9.41 -24.30
CA LEU A 161 17.09 -9.31 -24.29
C LEU A 161 16.44 -10.42 -25.13
N VAL A 162 16.96 -10.72 -26.31
CA VAL A 162 16.48 -11.84 -27.15
C VAL A 162 16.67 -13.18 -26.42
N VAL A 163 17.82 -13.40 -25.77
CA VAL A 163 18.07 -14.60 -24.95
C VAL A 163 17.04 -14.71 -23.82
N LEU A 164 16.76 -13.61 -23.10
CA LEU A 164 15.71 -13.57 -22.09
C LEU A 164 14.34 -13.99 -22.66
N VAL A 165 13.95 -13.42 -23.80
CA VAL A 165 12.67 -13.72 -24.47
C VAL A 165 12.56 -15.19 -24.84
N VAL A 166 13.61 -15.74 -25.47
CA VAL A 166 13.66 -17.16 -25.87
C VAL A 166 13.61 -18.07 -24.65
N ALA A 167 14.39 -17.75 -23.60
CA ALA A 167 14.41 -18.51 -22.37
C ALA A 167 13.04 -18.51 -21.67
N GLN A 168 12.36 -17.36 -21.63
CA GLN A 168 11.04 -17.24 -21.04
C GLN A 168 9.99 -18.03 -21.82
N LEU A 169 9.95 -17.88 -23.15
CA LEU A 169 9.03 -18.62 -24.04
C LEU A 169 9.19 -20.14 -23.88
N ALA A 170 10.42 -20.59 -23.66
CA ALA A 170 10.74 -22.00 -23.45
C ALA A 170 10.38 -22.48 -22.03
N SER A 171 10.46 -21.61 -21.02
CA SER A 171 10.19 -21.93 -19.61
C SER A 171 8.70 -22.03 -19.27
N THR A 172 7.81 -21.51 -20.11
CA THR A 172 6.35 -21.55 -19.90
C THR A 172 5.60 -22.22 -21.05
N PRO A 173 5.71 -23.56 -21.22
CA PRO A 173 4.89 -24.31 -22.19
C PRO A 173 3.39 -24.04 -21.97
N GLY A 174 2.63 -23.85 -23.04
CA GLY A 174 1.20 -23.52 -22.98
C GLY A 174 0.87 -22.06 -22.69
N ARG A 175 1.79 -21.31 -22.06
CA ARG A 175 1.59 -19.93 -21.60
C ARG A 175 2.55 -18.91 -22.22
N ARG A 176 2.99 -19.18 -23.45
CA ARG A 176 4.00 -18.37 -24.16
C ARG A 176 3.61 -16.90 -24.36
N TRP A 177 2.33 -16.57 -24.32
CA TRP A 177 1.85 -15.19 -24.41
C TRP A 177 2.19 -14.33 -23.18
N ASP A 178 2.49 -14.94 -22.03
CA ASP A 178 2.87 -14.22 -20.82
C ASP A 178 4.21 -13.48 -21.00
N THR A 179 5.04 -13.89 -21.96
CA THR A 179 6.28 -13.18 -22.33
C THR A 179 6.01 -11.75 -22.83
N LEU A 180 4.81 -11.46 -23.35
CA LEU A 180 4.44 -10.09 -23.73
C LEU A 180 4.42 -9.14 -22.53
N MET A 181 4.15 -9.64 -21.31
CA MET A 181 4.22 -8.82 -20.10
C MET A 181 5.66 -8.39 -19.76
N ILE A 182 6.67 -9.03 -20.35
CA ILE A 182 8.07 -8.60 -20.20
C ILE A 182 8.38 -7.58 -21.29
N VAL A 183 8.23 -7.98 -22.54
CA VAL A 183 8.73 -7.20 -23.69
C VAL A 183 7.89 -5.98 -23.99
N ALA A 184 6.58 -5.99 -23.72
CA ALA A 184 5.71 -4.83 -23.90
C ALA A 184 5.79 -3.85 -22.72
N SER A 185 6.64 -4.11 -21.71
CA SER A 185 6.84 -3.19 -20.60
C SER A 185 7.59 -1.94 -21.05
N PRO A 186 7.05 -0.72 -20.82
CA PRO A 186 7.79 0.52 -21.00
C PRO A 186 9.12 0.52 -20.23
N SER A 187 9.23 -0.24 -19.14
CA SER A 187 10.50 -0.38 -18.40
C SER A 187 11.67 -0.87 -19.27
N ILE A 188 11.41 -1.62 -20.36
CA ILE A 188 12.46 -1.97 -21.33
C ILE A 188 13.03 -0.71 -22.00
N ILE A 189 12.15 0.20 -22.43
CA ILE A 189 12.53 1.50 -23.00
C ILE A 189 13.24 2.36 -21.97
N LEU A 190 12.69 2.42 -20.75
CA LEU A 190 13.14 3.33 -19.71
C LEU A 190 14.49 2.92 -19.08
N THR A 191 14.82 1.62 -19.07
CA THR A 191 15.91 1.10 -18.25
C THR A 191 16.86 0.13 -18.94
N GLY A 192 16.52 -0.38 -20.12
CA GLY A 192 17.29 -1.41 -20.81
C GLY A 192 18.72 -1.01 -21.21
N LEU A 193 18.97 0.30 -21.30
CA LEU A 193 20.26 0.88 -21.67
C LEU A 193 20.92 1.70 -20.55
N ILE A 194 20.41 1.61 -19.31
CA ILE A 194 21.05 2.28 -18.17
C ILE A 194 22.41 1.61 -17.87
N ASN A 195 22.44 0.27 -17.78
CA ASN A 195 23.64 -0.49 -17.46
C ASN A 195 23.55 -1.94 -18.00
N TRP A 196 24.46 -2.81 -17.54
CA TRP A 196 24.58 -4.20 -17.98
C TRP A 196 23.66 -5.22 -17.30
N ASP A 197 22.61 -4.80 -16.58
CA ASP A 197 21.75 -5.70 -15.82
C ASP A 197 20.98 -6.72 -16.69
N LEU A 198 20.89 -6.55 -18.02
CA LEU A 198 20.34 -7.58 -18.91
C LEU A 198 21.19 -8.86 -18.97
N LEU A 199 22.49 -8.78 -18.69
CA LEU A 199 23.39 -9.94 -18.63
C LEU A 199 22.97 -10.93 -17.51
N PRO A 200 22.94 -10.53 -16.23
CA PRO A 200 22.50 -11.41 -15.15
C PRO A 200 21.03 -11.83 -15.32
N VAL A 201 20.16 -10.99 -15.89
CA VAL A 201 18.75 -11.32 -16.15
C VAL A 201 18.61 -12.44 -17.18
N ALA A 202 19.34 -12.36 -18.29
CA ALA A 202 19.35 -13.42 -19.31
C ALA A 202 19.88 -14.74 -18.74
N LEU A 203 20.97 -14.69 -17.96
CA LEU A 203 21.53 -15.87 -17.28
C LEU A 203 20.56 -16.46 -16.26
N THR A 204 19.84 -15.62 -15.50
CA THR A 204 18.80 -16.08 -14.56
C THR A 204 17.67 -16.78 -15.29
N ALA A 205 17.17 -16.19 -16.39
CA ALA A 205 16.09 -16.78 -17.18
C ALA A 205 16.50 -18.14 -17.79
N LEU A 206 17.74 -18.26 -18.28
CA LEU A 206 18.29 -19.54 -18.70
C LEU A 206 18.40 -20.52 -17.52
N GLY A 207 18.82 -20.06 -16.33
CA GLY A 207 18.86 -20.89 -15.12
C GLY A 207 17.48 -21.50 -14.78
N ILE A 208 16.42 -20.68 -14.84
CA ILE A 208 15.03 -21.15 -14.66
C ILE A 208 14.62 -22.12 -15.78
N LEU A 209 14.99 -21.86 -17.04
CA LEU A 209 14.73 -22.77 -18.16
C LEU A 209 15.37 -24.15 -17.94
N PHE A 210 16.65 -24.19 -17.54
CA PHE A 210 17.35 -25.45 -17.33
C PHE A 210 16.86 -26.18 -16.08
N TRP A 211 16.43 -25.44 -15.06
CA TRP A 211 15.70 -26.02 -13.92
C TRP A 211 14.40 -26.68 -14.37
N GLN A 212 13.61 -25.97 -15.19
CA GLN A 212 12.37 -26.48 -15.78
C GLN A 212 12.61 -27.73 -16.62
N ARG A 213 13.73 -27.79 -17.35
CA ARG A 213 14.17 -28.97 -18.13
C ARG A 213 14.75 -30.10 -17.28
N ARG A 214 14.68 -30.02 -15.96
CA ARG A 214 15.19 -31.02 -15.00
C ARG A 214 16.70 -31.23 -15.09
N GLN A 215 17.44 -30.17 -15.45
CA GLN A 215 18.91 -30.15 -15.48
C GLN A 215 19.46 -29.26 -14.34
N PRO A 216 19.37 -29.72 -13.07
CA PRO A 216 19.68 -28.88 -11.91
C PRO A 216 21.12 -28.37 -11.89
N GLY A 217 22.09 -29.15 -12.38
CA GLY A 217 23.50 -28.72 -12.42
C GLY A 217 23.73 -27.54 -13.35
N VAL A 218 23.18 -27.58 -14.57
CA VAL A 218 23.27 -26.48 -15.54
C VAL A 218 22.50 -25.25 -15.06
N ALA A 219 21.33 -25.45 -14.43
CA ALA A 219 20.60 -24.38 -13.77
C ALA A 219 21.47 -23.69 -12.70
N GLY A 220 22.18 -24.49 -11.89
CA GLY A 220 23.16 -24.02 -10.92
C GLY A 220 24.25 -23.17 -11.55
N VAL A 221 24.91 -23.67 -12.59
CA VAL A 221 25.97 -22.95 -13.31
C VAL A 221 25.49 -21.58 -13.78
N LEU A 222 24.33 -21.51 -14.42
CA LEU A 222 23.78 -20.25 -14.94
C LEU A 222 23.39 -19.27 -13.84
N LEU A 223 22.85 -19.75 -12.72
CA LEU A 223 22.58 -18.91 -11.55
C LEU A 223 23.87 -18.43 -10.86
N GLY A 224 24.92 -19.26 -10.83
CA GLY A 224 26.24 -18.90 -10.30
C GLY A 224 26.94 -17.83 -11.15
N LEU A 225 26.91 -17.99 -12.48
CA LEU A 225 27.35 -16.95 -13.42
C LEU A 225 26.52 -15.67 -13.27
N SER A 226 25.19 -15.80 -13.11
CA SER A 226 24.33 -14.65 -12.88
C SER A 226 24.72 -13.90 -11.60
N MET A 227 25.00 -14.60 -10.48
CA MET A 227 25.52 -13.97 -9.26
C MET A 227 26.87 -13.30 -9.49
N ALA A 228 27.75 -13.92 -10.28
CA ALA A 228 29.05 -13.37 -10.64
C ALA A 228 28.95 -12.13 -11.53
N ALA A 229 27.78 -11.84 -12.12
CA ALA A 229 27.47 -10.59 -12.81
C ALA A 229 26.67 -9.61 -11.95
N LYS A 230 25.77 -10.09 -11.08
CA LYS A 230 24.98 -9.30 -10.13
C LYS A 230 24.46 -10.15 -8.96
N LEU A 231 24.59 -9.64 -7.74
CA LEU A 231 24.35 -10.39 -6.50
C LEU A 231 22.98 -11.07 -6.37
N TYR A 232 21.92 -10.50 -6.95
CA TYR A 232 20.53 -10.89 -6.63
C TYR A 232 20.20 -12.38 -6.91
N ALA A 233 20.87 -13.00 -7.89
CA ALA A 233 20.57 -14.37 -8.31
C ALA A 233 20.83 -15.39 -7.18
N GLY A 234 21.76 -15.10 -6.26
CA GLY A 234 22.04 -15.94 -5.10
C GLY A 234 20.84 -16.08 -4.16
N PHE A 235 19.99 -15.04 -4.05
CA PHE A 235 18.81 -15.07 -3.19
C PHE A 235 17.74 -16.07 -3.65
N LEU A 236 17.78 -16.51 -4.91
CA LEU A 236 16.85 -17.50 -5.45
C LEU A 236 17.10 -18.91 -4.89
N LEU A 237 18.30 -19.19 -4.38
CA LEU A 237 18.64 -20.48 -3.78
C LEU A 237 17.87 -20.75 -2.48
N GLY A 238 17.55 -19.71 -1.70
CA GLY A 238 16.83 -19.84 -0.43
C GLY A 238 15.41 -20.42 -0.62
N PRO A 239 14.55 -19.80 -1.43
CA PRO A 239 13.25 -20.39 -1.75
C PRO A 239 13.35 -21.78 -2.40
N LEU A 240 14.33 -21.99 -3.29
CA LEU A 240 14.53 -23.28 -3.95
C LEU A 240 14.88 -24.40 -2.95
N LEU A 241 15.76 -24.10 -1.99
CA LEU A 241 16.11 -24.97 -0.88
C LEU A 241 14.86 -25.40 -0.11
N LEU A 242 14.00 -24.46 0.26
CA LEU A 242 12.79 -24.74 1.04
C LEU A 242 11.77 -25.56 0.26
N LEU A 243 11.63 -25.34 -1.05
CA LEU A 243 10.78 -26.15 -1.92
C LEU A 243 11.31 -27.58 -2.09
N CYS A 244 12.63 -27.75 -2.23
CA CYS A 244 13.29 -29.06 -2.26
C CYS A 244 13.20 -29.79 -0.91
N LEU A 245 13.37 -29.08 0.21
CA LEU A 245 13.15 -29.58 1.57
C LEU A 245 11.72 -30.11 1.74
N ARG A 246 10.74 -29.38 1.22
CA ARG A 246 9.31 -29.75 1.32
C ARG A 246 8.99 -31.04 0.57
N THR A 247 9.73 -31.35 -0.50
CA THR A 247 9.46 -32.47 -1.42
C THR A 247 10.50 -33.59 -1.39
N GLY A 248 11.54 -33.47 -0.55
CA GLY A 248 12.62 -34.44 -0.44
C GLY A 248 13.60 -34.44 -1.62
N ARG A 249 13.57 -33.42 -2.48
CA ARG A 249 14.41 -33.28 -3.70
C ARG A 249 15.78 -32.68 -3.41
N TRP A 250 16.46 -33.24 -2.41
CA TRP A 250 17.73 -32.72 -1.89
C TRP A 250 18.89 -32.90 -2.87
N ARG A 251 18.92 -34.02 -3.60
CA ARG A 251 19.99 -34.31 -4.57
C ARG A 251 19.98 -33.28 -5.69
N GLU A 252 18.79 -32.89 -6.13
CA GLU A 252 18.58 -31.90 -7.17
C GLU A 252 18.99 -30.51 -6.68
N PHE A 253 18.64 -30.14 -5.45
CA PHE A 253 19.15 -28.90 -4.84
C PHE A 253 20.68 -28.90 -4.73
N LEU A 254 21.29 -29.97 -4.23
CA LEU A 254 22.75 -30.07 -4.09
C LEU A 254 23.48 -30.02 -5.44
N ARG A 255 22.89 -30.58 -6.50
CA ARG A 255 23.43 -30.43 -7.87
C ARG A 255 23.38 -28.99 -8.35
N THR A 256 22.29 -28.27 -8.08
CA THR A 256 22.18 -26.84 -8.37
C THR A 256 23.16 -26.01 -7.54
N LEU A 257 23.27 -26.27 -6.25
CA LEU A 257 24.22 -25.60 -5.37
C LEU A 257 25.67 -25.87 -5.82
N GLY A 258 26.00 -27.11 -6.17
CA GLY A 258 27.32 -27.47 -6.68
C GLY A 258 27.67 -26.74 -7.97
N GLY A 259 26.77 -26.77 -8.97
CA GLY A 259 26.96 -26.02 -10.22
C GLY A 259 27.08 -24.51 -10.00
N PHE A 260 26.29 -23.97 -9.08
CA PHE A 260 26.31 -22.57 -8.69
C PHE A 260 27.65 -22.16 -8.08
N LEU A 261 28.11 -22.90 -7.07
CA LEU A 261 29.36 -22.60 -6.37
C LEU A 261 30.57 -22.76 -7.31
N ILE A 262 30.60 -23.79 -8.15
CA ILE A 262 31.67 -24.01 -9.13
C ILE A 262 31.73 -22.84 -10.12
N ALA A 263 30.60 -22.45 -10.73
CA ALA A 263 30.59 -21.39 -11.73
C ALA A 263 30.93 -20.01 -11.14
N TRP A 264 30.39 -19.71 -9.96
CA TRP A 264 30.69 -18.47 -9.24
C TRP A 264 32.17 -18.42 -8.85
N ALA A 265 32.72 -19.50 -8.28
CA ALA A 265 34.12 -19.58 -7.90
C ALA A 265 35.03 -19.47 -9.12
N LEU A 266 34.80 -20.23 -10.20
CA LEU A 266 35.62 -20.17 -11.41
C LEU A 266 35.65 -18.78 -12.05
N SER A 267 34.55 -18.03 -11.95
CA SER A 267 34.50 -16.65 -12.46
C SER A 267 35.25 -15.67 -11.56
N ASN A 268 35.21 -15.85 -10.23
CA ASN A 268 35.82 -14.91 -9.28
C ASN A 268 37.29 -15.22 -8.97
N LEU A 269 37.67 -16.50 -8.92
CA LEU A 269 38.98 -16.98 -8.45
C LEU A 269 40.18 -16.31 -9.13
N PRO A 270 40.22 -16.11 -10.46
CA PRO A 270 41.35 -15.44 -11.10
C PRO A 270 41.58 -14.04 -10.52
N VAL A 271 40.52 -13.23 -10.36
CA VAL A 271 40.64 -11.89 -9.80
C VAL A 271 40.92 -11.95 -8.29
N MET A 272 40.33 -12.90 -7.55
CA MET A 272 40.63 -13.09 -6.12
C MET A 272 42.10 -13.41 -5.85
N ILE A 273 42.75 -14.16 -6.74
CA ILE A 273 44.15 -14.59 -6.58
C ILE A 273 45.10 -13.48 -7.02
N PHE A 274 44.86 -12.91 -8.20
CA PHE A 274 45.83 -12.00 -8.84
C PHE A 274 45.55 -10.51 -8.57
N ALA A 275 44.32 -10.15 -8.20
CA ALA A 275 43.90 -8.77 -7.90
C ALA A 275 42.96 -8.73 -6.65
N PRO A 276 43.42 -9.20 -5.48
CA PRO A 276 42.57 -9.40 -4.30
C PRO A 276 42.01 -8.10 -3.73
N VAL A 277 42.68 -6.96 -3.94
CA VAL A 277 42.21 -5.65 -3.48
C VAL A 277 41.06 -5.18 -4.36
N GLN A 278 41.23 -5.25 -5.68
CA GLN A 278 40.23 -4.85 -6.66
C GLN A 278 39.00 -5.76 -6.61
N TRP A 279 39.18 -7.06 -6.34
CA TRP A 279 38.06 -7.97 -6.11
C TRP A 279 37.21 -7.57 -4.88
N ARG A 280 37.85 -7.10 -3.79
CA ARG A 280 37.14 -6.69 -2.57
C ARG A 280 36.33 -5.42 -2.78
N GLU A 281 36.67 -4.60 -3.78
CA GLU A 281 36.05 -3.31 -3.96
C GLU A 281 34.54 -3.39 -4.17
N PHE A 282 34.04 -4.41 -4.88
CA PHE A 282 32.61 -4.66 -4.97
C PHE A 282 31.93 -4.78 -3.59
N TRP A 283 32.57 -5.48 -2.66
CA TRP A 283 32.03 -5.70 -1.31
C TRP A 283 32.17 -4.47 -0.43
N THR A 284 33.34 -3.81 -0.47
CA THR A 284 33.61 -2.58 0.27
C THR A 284 32.65 -1.47 -0.17
N PHE A 285 32.54 -1.24 -1.48
CA PHE A 285 31.62 -0.25 -2.06
C PHE A 285 30.19 -0.48 -1.61
N ASN A 286 29.70 -1.73 -1.64
CA ASN A 286 28.34 -2.03 -1.18
C ASN A 286 28.18 -1.91 0.34
N SER A 287 29.23 -2.16 1.14
CA SER A 287 29.21 -2.02 2.60
C SER A 287 29.17 -0.55 3.02
N GLU A 288 30.02 0.28 2.45
CA GLU A 288 30.19 1.69 2.82
C GLU A 288 29.08 2.61 2.29
N ARG A 289 28.35 2.17 1.25
CA ARG A 289 27.27 2.95 0.65
C ARG A 289 26.18 3.29 1.66
N ALA A 290 25.83 4.57 1.75
CA ALA A 290 24.67 5.05 2.51
C ALA A 290 23.35 4.64 1.85
N GLY A 291 22.22 5.08 2.42
CA GLY A 291 20.92 4.98 1.76
C GLY A 291 20.92 5.84 0.50
N ASP A 292 20.84 5.21 -0.66
CA ASP A 292 21.08 5.85 -1.96
C ASP A 292 19.84 5.69 -2.87
N PHE A 293 19.93 6.27 -4.07
CA PHE A 293 18.86 6.50 -5.04
C PHE A 293 17.80 5.40 -5.05
N GLY A 294 16.55 5.83 -4.85
CA GLY A 294 15.35 4.99 -4.92
C GLY A 294 15.01 4.14 -3.71
N SER A 295 15.93 4.03 -2.76
CA SER A 295 15.65 3.31 -1.52
C SER A 295 14.74 4.14 -0.60
N LEU A 296 14.00 3.44 0.27
CA LEU A 296 13.26 4.11 1.34
C LEU A 296 14.21 4.89 2.27
N TRP A 297 15.42 4.38 2.43
CA TRP A 297 16.48 4.96 3.27
C TRP A 297 16.98 6.31 2.76
N TYR A 298 17.04 6.49 1.44
CA TYR A 298 17.42 7.76 0.83
C TYR A 298 16.45 8.89 1.16
N LEU A 299 15.15 8.59 1.38
CA LEU A 299 14.20 9.61 1.83
C LEU A 299 14.54 10.14 3.23
N PHE A 300 15.09 9.29 4.11
CA PHE A 300 15.56 9.71 5.43
C PHE A 300 16.84 10.56 5.33
N VAL A 301 17.73 10.25 4.38
CA VAL A 301 18.90 11.09 4.07
C VAL A 301 18.45 12.47 3.59
N LEU A 302 17.52 12.52 2.62
CA LEU A 302 16.95 13.78 2.11
C LEU A 302 16.17 14.56 3.18
N ALA A 303 15.67 13.89 4.22
CA ALA A 303 15.03 14.52 5.37
C ALA A 303 16.02 15.08 6.41
N GLY A 304 17.33 14.94 6.18
CA GLY A 304 18.37 15.32 7.15
C GLY A 304 18.43 14.39 8.37
N LYS A 305 17.87 13.17 8.28
CA LYS A 305 17.79 12.19 9.38
C LYS A 305 18.25 10.81 8.92
N PRO A 306 19.51 10.63 8.47
CA PRO A 306 20.00 9.34 8.00
C PRO A 306 19.88 8.27 9.10
N VAL A 307 19.53 7.04 8.70
CA VAL A 307 19.40 5.91 9.62
C VAL A 307 20.79 5.45 10.05
N VAL A 308 21.02 5.42 11.37
CA VAL A 308 22.26 4.90 11.98
C VAL A 308 22.33 3.39 11.76
N ASP A 309 23.53 2.87 11.50
CA ASP A 309 23.81 1.44 11.26
C ASP A 309 22.93 0.82 10.17
N LEU A 310 22.77 1.54 9.05
CA LEU A 310 21.88 1.13 7.97
C LEU A 310 22.13 -0.29 7.45
N ASN A 311 23.39 -0.77 7.42
CA ASN A 311 23.71 -2.15 7.04
C ASN A 311 23.00 -3.17 7.93
N LEU A 312 23.02 -2.95 9.25
CA LEU A 312 22.37 -3.84 10.22
C LEU A 312 20.85 -3.78 10.04
N VAL A 313 20.29 -2.58 9.91
CA VAL A 313 18.85 -2.36 9.76
C VAL A 313 18.33 -3.00 8.47
N SER A 314 18.94 -2.70 7.31
CA SER A 314 18.52 -3.23 6.01
C SER A 314 18.62 -4.76 5.97
N THR A 315 19.73 -5.31 6.48
CA THR A 315 19.94 -6.76 6.53
C THR A 315 18.93 -7.44 7.46
N THR A 316 18.65 -6.84 8.61
CA THR A 316 17.66 -7.37 9.56
C THR A 316 16.26 -7.42 8.94
N PHE A 317 15.80 -6.34 8.30
CA PHE A 317 14.50 -6.35 7.62
C PHE A 317 14.45 -7.36 6.47
N PHE A 318 15.54 -7.50 5.70
CA PHE A 318 15.63 -8.50 4.65
C PHE A 318 15.52 -9.93 5.21
N LEU A 319 16.25 -10.24 6.29
CA LEU A 319 16.21 -11.55 6.96
C LEU A 319 14.83 -11.86 7.56
N ILE A 320 14.15 -10.87 8.15
CA ILE A 320 12.77 -11.00 8.59
C ILE A 320 11.85 -11.31 7.40
N GLY A 321 12.03 -10.62 6.28
CA GLY A 321 11.31 -10.90 5.03
C GLY A 321 11.54 -12.33 4.53
N CYS A 322 12.79 -12.78 4.48
CA CYS A 322 13.15 -14.16 4.10
C CYS A 322 12.56 -15.19 5.08
N ALA A 323 12.57 -14.92 6.38
CA ALA A 323 11.95 -15.81 7.38
C ALA A 323 10.44 -15.89 7.19
N ALA A 324 9.76 -14.76 6.96
CA ALA A 324 8.32 -14.73 6.68
C ALA A 324 7.96 -15.48 5.39
N ILE A 325 8.76 -15.32 4.33
CA ILE A 325 8.62 -16.08 3.08
C ILE A 325 8.90 -17.57 3.34
N GLY A 326 9.87 -17.91 4.17
CA GLY A 326 10.17 -19.30 4.52
C GLY A 326 9.03 -19.98 5.27
N VAL A 327 8.44 -19.29 6.26
CA VAL A 327 7.22 -19.73 6.94
C VAL A 327 6.08 -19.91 5.95
N LEU A 328 5.91 -18.96 5.02
CA LEU A 328 4.90 -19.05 3.97
C LEU A 328 5.11 -20.29 3.08
N ILE A 329 6.35 -20.58 2.65
CA ILE A 329 6.67 -21.73 1.81
C ILE A 329 6.36 -23.06 2.51
N LEU A 330 6.75 -23.17 3.78
CA LEU A 330 6.63 -24.40 4.55
C LEU A 330 5.18 -24.67 4.98
N LEU A 331 4.41 -23.62 5.30
CA LEU A 331 3.06 -23.73 5.84
C LEU A 331 1.94 -23.56 4.79
N ALA A 332 2.26 -23.15 3.55
CA ALA A 332 1.25 -22.97 2.51
C ALA A 332 0.49 -24.28 2.22
N PRO A 333 -0.86 -24.23 2.03
CA PRO A 333 -1.69 -25.42 1.82
C PRO A 333 -1.26 -26.26 0.62
N THR A 334 -0.86 -25.59 -0.45
CA THR A 334 -0.20 -26.20 -1.60
C THR A 334 1.16 -25.55 -1.77
N ARG A 335 2.13 -26.31 -2.27
CA ARG A 335 3.49 -25.81 -2.46
C ARG A 335 3.48 -24.56 -3.36
N PRO A 336 4.09 -23.44 -2.95
CA PRO A 336 4.17 -22.26 -3.82
C PRO A 336 4.95 -22.56 -5.10
N ARG A 337 4.62 -21.87 -6.19
CA ARG A 337 5.34 -21.98 -7.46
C ARG A 337 6.68 -21.21 -7.38
N ILE A 338 7.70 -21.68 -8.06
CA ILE A 338 9.04 -21.07 -8.08
C ILE A 338 8.95 -19.59 -8.46
N GLY A 339 8.22 -19.27 -9.52
CA GLY A 339 8.02 -17.89 -9.95
C GLY A 339 7.44 -16.98 -8.86
N GLN A 340 6.51 -17.49 -8.03
CA GLN A 340 5.92 -16.72 -6.93
C GLN A 340 6.93 -16.41 -5.83
N VAL A 341 7.68 -17.41 -5.37
CA VAL A 341 8.60 -17.24 -4.24
C VAL A 341 9.88 -16.51 -4.65
N CYS A 342 10.33 -16.68 -5.89
CA CYS A 342 11.43 -15.89 -6.46
C CYS A 342 11.04 -14.41 -6.57
N PHE A 343 9.82 -14.11 -7.04
CA PHE A 343 9.33 -12.72 -7.04
C PHE A 343 9.30 -12.12 -5.62
N LEU A 344 8.75 -12.86 -4.65
CA LEU A 344 8.65 -12.38 -3.27
C LEU A 344 10.02 -12.11 -2.63
N VAL A 345 11.00 -13.00 -2.81
CA VAL A 345 12.34 -12.79 -2.22
C VAL A 345 13.08 -11.62 -2.88
N LEU A 346 12.91 -11.44 -4.19
CA LEU A 346 13.51 -10.30 -4.89
C LEU A 346 12.86 -8.98 -4.46
N VAL A 347 11.53 -8.92 -4.33
CA VAL A 347 10.87 -7.71 -3.79
C VAL A 347 11.28 -7.45 -2.34
N ALA A 348 11.38 -8.49 -1.49
CA ALA A 348 11.87 -8.34 -0.13
C ALA A 348 13.29 -7.75 -0.11
N PHE A 349 14.18 -8.21 -1.00
CA PHE A 349 15.51 -7.65 -1.17
C PHE A 349 15.43 -6.19 -1.61
N VAL A 350 14.81 -5.90 -2.75
CA VAL A 350 14.83 -4.54 -3.32
C VAL A 350 14.07 -3.49 -2.49
N ALA A 351 13.09 -3.92 -1.67
CA ALA A 351 12.37 -3.04 -0.75
C ALA A 351 13.18 -2.68 0.49
N THR A 352 14.09 -3.55 0.92
CA THR A 352 14.91 -3.37 2.13
C THR A 352 16.34 -2.95 1.83
N ASN A 353 16.80 -3.14 0.59
CA ASN A 353 18.15 -2.80 0.15
C ASN A 353 18.45 -1.30 0.29
N LYS A 354 19.73 -0.98 0.47
CA LYS A 354 20.23 0.40 0.59
C LYS A 354 20.07 1.23 -0.69
N VAL A 355 19.82 0.58 -1.82
CA VAL A 355 19.68 1.22 -3.15
C VAL A 355 18.56 0.54 -3.93
N TYR A 356 17.80 1.33 -4.69
CA TYR A 356 16.90 0.85 -5.74
C TYR A 356 17.18 1.60 -7.04
N SER A 357 18.05 1.05 -7.87
CA SER A 357 18.30 1.61 -9.20
C SER A 357 17.16 1.26 -10.16
N PRO A 358 16.70 2.17 -11.05
CA PRO A 358 15.55 1.93 -11.93
C PRO A 358 15.58 0.59 -12.69
N GLN A 359 16.75 0.17 -13.14
CA GLN A 359 16.99 -1.08 -13.87
C GLN A 359 16.72 -2.36 -13.05
N TYR A 360 16.58 -2.29 -11.72
CA TYR A 360 16.24 -3.46 -10.90
C TYR A 360 14.86 -4.02 -11.28
N VAL A 361 14.01 -3.21 -11.90
CA VAL A 361 12.75 -3.65 -12.50
C VAL A 361 12.95 -4.77 -13.53
N LEU A 362 14.08 -4.79 -14.25
CA LEU A 362 14.41 -5.83 -15.23
C LEU A 362 14.57 -7.20 -14.56
N TRP A 363 14.97 -7.24 -13.30
CA TRP A 363 15.06 -8.48 -12.52
C TRP A 363 13.67 -8.99 -12.13
N LEU A 364 12.75 -8.06 -11.86
CA LEU A 364 11.40 -8.36 -11.38
C LEU A 364 10.44 -8.77 -12.51
N LEU A 365 10.57 -8.18 -13.71
CA LEU A 365 9.64 -8.42 -14.83
C LEU A 365 9.48 -9.91 -15.21
N PRO A 366 10.55 -10.71 -15.35
CA PRO A 366 10.40 -12.14 -15.68
C PRO A 366 9.62 -12.90 -14.61
N PHE A 367 9.89 -12.62 -13.33
CA PHE A 367 9.20 -13.28 -12.23
C PHE A 367 7.77 -12.76 -12.04
N LEU A 368 7.49 -11.48 -12.35
CA LEU A 368 6.13 -10.93 -12.35
C LEU A 368 5.23 -11.67 -13.34
N ALA A 369 5.75 -11.92 -14.56
CA ALA A 369 5.05 -12.71 -15.57
C ALA A 369 4.82 -14.16 -15.13
N LEU A 370 5.79 -14.78 -14.44
CA LEU A 370 5.66 -16.15 -13.92
C LEU A 370 4.69 -16.25 -12.73
N CYS A 371 4.74 -15.31 -11.79
CA CYS A 371 3.98 -15.37 -10.55
C CYS A 371 2.52 -14.98 -10.76
N ARG A 372 2.26 -13.91 -11.52
CA ARG A 372 0.94 -13.29 -11.63
C ARG A 372 0.66 -12.82 -13.06
N PRO A 373 0.27 -13.74 -13.97
CA PRO A 373 -0.04 -13.42 -15.36
C PRO A 373 -1.40 -12.70 -15.50
N ARG A 374 -1.52 -11.50 -14.92
CA ARG A 374 -2.73 -10.67 -14.92
C ARG A 374 -2.38 -9.23 -15.23
N TRP A 375 -2.81 -8.75 -16.40
CA TRP A 375 -2.51 -7.41 -16.90
C TRP A 375 -2.90 -6.29 -15.94
N ARG A 376 -4.02 -6.41 -15.21
CA ARG A 376 -4.37 -5.43 -14.18
C ARG A 376 -3.27 -5.23 -13.13
N ASP A 377 -2.78 -6.32 -12.55
CA ASP A 377 -1.80 -6.25 -11.46
C ASP A 377 -0.42 -5.81 -12.02
N TRP A 378 -0.13 -6.18 -13.28
CA TRP A 378 1.04 -5.72 -14.03
C TRP A 378 1.01 -4.21 -14.35
N ILE A 379 -0.15 -3.65 -14.74
CA ILE A 379 -0.30 -2.21 -14.99
C ILE A 379 -0.11 -1.42 -13.69
N ILE A 380 -0.68 -1.89 -12.57
CA ILE A 380 -0.50 -1.26 -11.26
C ILE A 380 0.98 -1.22 -10.88
N PHE A 381 1.68 -2.34 -11.06
CA PHE A 381 3.13 -2.41 -10.86
C PHE A 381 3.87 -1.42 -11.78
N GLY A 382 3.59 -1.48 -13.09
CA GLY A 382 4.23 -0.65 -14.10
C GLY A 382 4.08 0.85 -13.85
N ILE A 383 2.89 1.33 -13.48
CA ILE A 383 2.67 2.76 -13.16
C ILE A 383 3.61 3.23 -12.06
N GLY A 384 3.79 2.42 -11.00
CA GLY A 384 4.71 2.77 -9.92
C GLY A 384 6.17 2.86 -10.38
N GLU A 385 6.61 1.91 -11.21
CA GLU A 385 7.97 1.91 -11.77
C GLU A 385 8.19 3.10 -12.72
N TRP A 386 7.26 3.39 -13.62
CA TRP A 386 7.42 4.43 -14.63
C TRP A 386 7.44 5.83 -13.99
N LEU A 387 6.53 6.09 -13.05
CA LEU A 387 6.51 7.35 -12.30
C LEU A 387 7.78 7.52 -11.49
N TYR A 388 8.29 6.45 -10.88
CA TYR A 388 9.56 6.48 -10.17
C TYR A 388 10.74 6.80 -11.10
N VAL A 389 10.85 6.18 -12.27
CA VAL A 389 11.94 6.47 -13.22
C VAL A 389 11.90 7.94 -13.65
N MET A 390 10.73 8.47 -13.97
CA MET A 390 10.60 9.89 -14.33
C MET A 390 11.03 10.80 -13.17
N ALA A 391 10.61 10.44 -11.95
CA ALA A 391 10.87 11.24 -10.76
C ALA A 391 12.35 11.22 -10.32
N ILE A 392 13.06 10.09 -10.39
CA ILE A 392 14.47 10.04 -9.98
C ILE A 392 15.35 10.89 -10.90
N TRP A 393 15.11 10.86 -12.22
CA TRP A 393 15.86 11.70 -13.15
C TRP A 393 15.48 13.18 -12.99
N GLY A 394 14.22 13.49 -12.64
CA GLY A 394 13.82 14.84 -12.29
C GLY A 394 14.41 15.38 -11.00
N HIS A 395 14.55 14.50 -10.01
CA HIS A 395 15.22 14.81 -8.76
C HIS A 395 16.71 15.10 -8.99
N LEU A 396 17.41 14.22 -9.71
CA LEU A 396 18.84 14.38 -10.01
C LEU A 396 19.12 15.56 -10.95
N GLY A 397 18.21 15.84 -11.89
CA GLY A 397 18.28 17.01 -12.76
C GLY A 397 17.89 18.32 -12.09
N GLN A 398 17.52 18.31 -10.80
CA GLN A 398 17.15 19.48 -9.99
C GLN A 398 15.92 20.27 -10.49
N TYR A 399 15.15 19.76 -11.45
CA TYR A 399 13.95 20.44 -11.98
C TYR A 399 12.65 20.03 -11.28
N LEU A 400 12.71 19.09 -10.34
CA LEU A 400 11.64 18.83 -9.36
C LEU A 400 11.83 19.59 -8.04
N THR A 401 12.98 20.26 -7.88
CA THR A 401 13.31 21.01 -6.67
C THR A 401 12.37 22.21 -6.52
N PRO A 402 11.65 22.35 -5.39
CA PRO A 402 10.77 23.49 -5.16
C PRO A 402 11.55 24.81 -5.11
N GLY A 403 11.03 25.86 -5.75
CA GLY A 403 11.68 27.20 -5.75
C GLY A 403 11.84 27.84 -4.36
N GLY A 404 11.16 27.33 -3.33
CA GLY A 404 11.30 27.75 -1.94
C GLY A 404 12.37 27.00 -1.12
N GLY A 405 13.19 26.12 -1.74
CA GLY A 405 14.32 25.47 -1.08
C GLY A 405 13.99 24.28 -0.15
N GLY A 406 12.88 23.57 -0.39
CA GLY A 406 12.44 22.40 0.40
C GLY A 406 12.73 21.05 -0.25
N PRO A 407 12.45 19.92 0.45
CA PRO A 407 12.65 18.58 -0.11
C PRO A 407 11.74 18.32 -1.31
N ASP A 408 12.23 17.58 -2.30
CA ASP A 408 11.47 17.13 -3.48
C ASP A 408 10.39 16.11 -3.10
N LYS A 409 9.24 16.62 -2.68
CA LYS A 409 8.09 15.81 -2.24
C LYS A 409 7.51 14.94 -3.37
N LEU A 410 7.69 15.32 -4.63
CA LEU A 410 7.19 14.53 -5.76
C LEU A 410 8.02 13.26 -5.92
N PHE A 411 9.35 13.37 -5.85
CA PHE A 411 10.23 12.21 -5.81
C PHE A 411 9.96 11.30 -4.61
N TRP A 412 9.69 11.86 -3.43
CA TRP A 412 9.33 11.08 -2.25
C TRP A 412 8.03 10.30 -2.47
N ALA A 413 7.00 10.98 -2.97
CA ALA A 413 5.71 10.36 -3.27
C ALA A 413 5.84 9.25 -4.34
N ALA A 414 6.62 9.47 -5.39
CA ALA A 414 6.87 8.47 -6.43
C ALA A 414 7.60 7.24 -5.87
N THR A 415 8.60 7.44 -5.00
CA THR A 415 9.34 6.36 -4.33
C THR A 415 8.43 5.52 -3.44
N VAL A 416 7.60 6.16 -2.61
CA VAL A 416 6.63 5.47 -1.75
C VAL A 416 5.56 4.76 -2.59
N LEU A 417 5.04 5.40 -3.63
CA LEU A 417 4.05 4.80 -4.53
C LEU A 417 4.60 3.55 -5.21
N ARG A 418 5.82 3.59 -5.75
CA ARG A 418 6.51 2.41 -6.31
C ARG A 418 6.57 1.27 -5.30
N LEU A 419 7.00 1.55 -4.07
CA LEU A 419 7.06 0.53 -3.04
C LEU A 419 5.67 -0.07 -2.75
N LEU A 420 4.63 0.77 -2.66
CA LEU A 420 3.26 0.32 -2.44
C LEU A 420 2.71 -0.54 -3.59
N THR A 421 3.04 -0.23 -4.86
CA THR A 421 2.60 -1.04 -6.01
C THR A 421 3.31 -2.39 -6.05
N GLN A 422 4.61 -2.46 -5.69
CA GLN A 422 5.33 -3.72 -5.52
C GLN A 422 4.71 -4.57 -4.38
N LEU A 423 4.45 -3.95 -3.22
CA LEU A 423 3.84 -4.61 -2.07
C LEU A 423 2.40 -5.07 -2.36
N TRP A 424 1.65 -4.35 -3.19
CA TRP A 424 0.34 -4.79 -3.68
C TRP A 424 0.44 -6.13 -4.43
N VAL A 425 1.40 -6.26 -5.35
CA VAL A 425 1.62 -7.53 -6.07
C VAL A 425 2.03 -8.63 -5.09
N CYS A 426 2.94 -8.35 -4.15
CA CYS A 426 3.30 -9.30 -3.10
C CYS A 426 2.08 -9.77 -2.30
N ALA A 427 1.21 -8.86 -1.86
CA ALA A 427 0.00 -9.21 -1.11
C ALA A 427 -0.96 -10.09 -1.93
N VAL A 428 -1.11 -9.81 -3.23
CA VAL A 428 -1.92 -10.62 -4.14
C VAL A 428 -1.29 -12.01 -4.36
N VAL A 429 0.03 -12.09 -4.51
CA VAL A 429 0.76 -13.37 -4.66
C VAL A 429 0.67 -14.21 -3.37
N VAL A 430 0.88 -13.60 -2.20
CA VAL A 430 0.72 -14.28 -0.89
C VAL A 430 -0.71 -14.79 -0.72
N ARG A 431 -1.72 -14.02 -1.15
CA ARG A 431 -3.10 -14.50 -1.17
C ARG A 431 -3.24 -15.73 -2.05
N ASP A 432 -2.68 -15.73 -3.26
CA ASP A 432 -2.78 -16.85 -4.19
C ASP A 432 -2.07 -18.11 -3.64
N ILE A 433 -0.94 -17.93 -2.95
CA ILE A 433 -0.24 -19.02 -2.24
C ILE A 433 -1.10 -19.61 -1.10
N LEU A 434 -1.69 -18.75 -0.26
CA LEU A 434 -2.51 -19.17 0.88
C LEU A 434 -3.91 -19.65 0.48
N ARG A 435 -4.36 -19.28 -0.72
CA ARG A 435 -5.67 -19.60 -1.30
C ARG A 435 -5.49 -20.02 -2.75
N PRO A 436 -5.08 -21.29 -2.98
CA PRO A 436 -4.73 -21.80 -4.30
C PRO A 436 -5.86 -21.68 -5.32
N GLU A 437 -7.12 -21.56 -4.86
CA GLU A 437 -8.28 -21.30 -5.72
C GLU A 437 -8.25 -19.93 -6.44
N HIS A 438 -7.36 -19.01 -6.02
CA HIS A 438 -7.12 -17.72 -6.68
C HIS A 438 -5.88 -17.71 -7.58
N ASP A 439 -5.08 -18.80 -7.58
CA ASP A 439 -3.88 -18.93 -8.39
C ASP A 439 -4.28 -19.23 -9.85
N LEU A 440 -4.21 -18.20 -10.69
CA LEU A 440 -4.63 -18.22 -12.10
C LEU A 440 -3.98 -19.34 -12.90
N VAL A 441 -2.75 -19.71 -12.56
CA VAL A 441 -1.98 -20.74 -13.26
C VAL A 441 -2.48 -22.13 -12.90
N ARG A 442 -2.83 -22.37 -11.63
CA ARG A 442 -3.33 -23.66 -11.16
C ARG A 442 -4.78 -23.90 -11.56
N VAL A 443 -5.61 -22.86 -11.49
CA VAL A 443 -7.06 -23.00 -11.76
C VAL A 443 -7.44 -22.91 -13.24
N GLY A 444 -6.47 -22.71 -14.15
CA GLY A 444 -6.73 -22.61 -15.59
C GLY A 444 -7.70 -21.48 -15.95
N ALA A 445 -7.78 -20.43 -15.12
CA ALA A 445 -8.76 -19.36 -15.24
C ALA A 445 -8.40 -18.32 -16.32
N LEU A 446 -7.26 -18.50 -16.99
CA LEU A 446 -6.91 -17.71 -18.17
C LEU A 446 -7.63 -18.29 -19.38
N PRO A 447 -8.33 -17.45 -20.15
CA PRO A 447 -9.29 -18.00 -21.07
C PRO A 447 -8.55 -18.38 -22.38
N GLY A 448 -8.83 -19.58 -22.90
CA GLY A 448 -8.13 -20.18 -24.05
C GLY A 448 -7.18 -21.36 -23.72
N ASP A 449 -6.84 -21.58 -22.45
CA ASP A 449 -6.00 -22.72 -22.03
C ASP A 449 -6.86 -23.84 -21.43
N ARG A 450 -6.87 -25.01 -22.08
CA ARG A 450 -7.50 -26.25 -21.59
C ARG A 450 -6.49 -27.21 -20.94
N SER A 451 -5.22 -26.81 -20.81
CA SER A 451 -4.23 -27.58 -20.04
C SER A 451 -4.52 -27.42 -18.55
N ALA A 452 -5.46 -28.25 -18.10
CA ALA A 452 -5.92 -28.33 -16.73
C ALA A 452 -4.76 -28.51 -15.74
N TYR A 453 -4.83 -27.80 -14.61
CA TYR A 453 -4.19 -28.17 -13.34
C TYR A 453 -2.68 -28.45 -13.40
N ALA A 454 -1.88 -27.53 -13.95
CA ALA A 454 -0.43 -27.58 -13.77
C ALA A 454 -0.06 -27.14 -12.34
N ASP A 455 0.76 -27.94 -11.65
CA ASP A 455 1.23 -27.63 -10.31
C ASP A 455 2.23 -26.46 -10.32
N ASP A 456 3.30 -26.57 -11.12
CA ASP A 456 4.19 -25.46 -11.47
C ASP A 456 4.87 -25.70 -12.83
N PRO A 457 4.46 -25.04 -13.92
CA PRO A 457 5.07 -25.20 -15.25
C PRO A 457 6.59 -24.90 -15.29
N SER A 458 7.06 -24.04 -14.38
CA SER A 458 8.48 -23.69 -14.20
C SER A 458 9.17 -24.55 -13.14
N GLY A 459 8.44 -25.45 -12.49
CA GLY A 459 8.86 -26.20 -11.31
C GLY A 459 9.90 -27.29 -11.59
N GLY A 460 10.03 -27.76 -12.83
CA GLY A 460 11.04 -28.74 -13.23
C GLY A 460 10.90 -30.07 -12.50
N VAL A 461 11.85 -30.38 -11.61
CA VAL A 461 11.80 -31.59 -10.76
C VAL A 461 10.80 -31.46 -9.62
N LEU A 462 10.38 -30.23 -9.32
CA LEU A 462 9.36 -29.95 -8.33
C LEU A 462 7.98 -30.18 -8.94
N ASP A 463 7.72 -29.79 -10.18
CA ASP A 463 6.39 -29.88 -10.81
C ASP A 463 5.73 -31.27 -10.63
N GLY A 464 4.57 -31.30 -9.96
CA GLY A 464 3.81 -32.53 -9.66
C GLY A 464 4.41 -33.41 -8.55
N ALA A 465 5.54 -33.03 -7.95
CA ALA A 465 6.13 -33.79 -6.85
C ALA A 465 5.32 -33.62 -5.55
N PRO A 466 4.98 -34.71 -4.84
CA PRO A 466 4.27 -34.64 -3.57
C PRO A 466 5.16 -34.09 -2.46
N ASP A 467 4.53 -33.46 -1.46
CA ASP A 467 5.19 -33.12 -0.20
C ASP A 467 5.61 -34.38 0.55
N THR A 468 6.69 -34.31 1.33
CA THR A 468 7.08 -35.44 2.20
C THR A 468 6.06 -35.66 3.32
N PRO A 469 5.95 -36.89 3.88
CA PRO A 469 4.98 -37.19 4.93
C PRO A 469 5.08 -36.29 6.17
N PHE A 470 6.30 -35.86 6.52
CA PHE A 470 6.55 -34.93 7.62
C PHE A 470 5.79 -33.60 7.42
N TRP A 471 5.97 -32.97 6.26
CA TRP A 471 5.32 -31.69 5.96
C TRP A 471 3.81 -31.82 5.77
N GLY A 472 3.35 -32.93 5.19
CA GLY A 472 1.91 -33.25 5.15
C GLY A 472 1.28 -33.38 6.54
N ASN A 473 2.01 -33.88 7.53
CA ASN A 473 1.57 -33.93 8.93
C ASN A 473 1.58 -32.55 9.60
N VAL A 474 2.62 -31.75 9.38
CA VAL A 474 2.73 -30.37 9.90
C VAL A 474 1.57 -29.52 9.40
N GLN A 475 1.24 -29.59 8.10
CA GLN A 475 0.12 -28.86 7.51
C GLN A 475 -1.23 -29.32 8.07
N ARG A 476 -1.45 -30.63 8.22
CA ARG A 476 -2.70 -31.15 8.82
C ARG A 476 -2.87 -30.68 10.26
N ARG A 477 -1.82 -30.76 11.08
CA ARG A 477 -1.83 -30.27 12.47
C ARG A 477 -2.02 -28.75 12.55
N GLY A 478 -1.36 -27.99 11.67
CA GLY A 478 -1.52 -26.54 11.57
C GLY A 478 -2.93 -26.14 11.13
N ALA A 479 -3.50 -26.83 10.14
CA ALA A 479 -4.87 -26.63 9.69
C ALA A 479 -5.89 -27.00 10.78
N GLN A 480 -5.63 -28.04 11.58
CA GLN A 480 -6.46 -28.43 12.73
C GLN A 480 -6.35 -27.42 13.89
N ALA A 481 -5.16 -26.92 14.20
CA ALA A 481 -4.94 -25.87 15.19
C ALA A 481 -5.62 -24.54 14.78
N LEU A 482 -5.47 -24.16 13.50
CA LEU A 482 -6.17 -23.02 12.90
C LEU A 482 -7.66 -23.26 12.73
N ALA A 483 -8.13 -24.51 12.59
CA ALA A 483 -9.55 -24.85 12.61
C ALA A 483 -10.13 -24.68 14.01
N GLY A 484 -9.36 -25.00 15.06
CA GLY A 484 -9.67 -24.66 16.45
C GLY A 484 -9.84 -23.15 16.63
N VAL A 485 -8.90 -22.33 16.13
CA VAL A 485 -9.01 -20.85 16.16
C VAL A 485 -10.12 -20.32 15.23
N ARG A 486 -10.34 -20.94 14.07
CA ARG A 486 -11.47 -20.65 13.14
C ARG A 486 -12.81 -21.14 13.67
N SER A 487 -12.86 -21.94 14.72
CA SER A 487 -14.10 -22.30 15.43
C SER A 487 -14.43 -21.29 16.53
N VAL A 488 -13.42 -20.55 17.01
CA VAL A 488 -13.57 -19.37 17.88
C VAL A 488 -14.02 -18.15 17.07
N ILE A 489 -13.58 -18.04 15.81
CA ILE A 489 -14.06 -17.04 14.86
C ILE A 489 -15.33 -17.59 14.21
N PRO A 490 -16.52 -16.99 14.38
CA PRO A 490 -17.73 -17.52 13.76
C PRO A 490 -17.54 -17.75 12.25
N PRO A 491 -18.13 -18.82 11.67
CA PRO A 491 -18.11 -19.05 10.22
C PRO A 491 -18.54 -17.77 9.51
N ARG A 492 -18.13 -17.59 8.25
CA ARG A 492 -18.54 -16.45 7.40
C ARG A 492 -20.07 -16.40 7.23
N THR A 493 -20.82 -16.03 8.26
CA THR A 493 -22.09 -15.35 8.13
C THR A 493 -21.75 -14.08 7.39
N ARG A 494 -22.24 -13.90 6.16
CA ARG A 494 -22.05 -12.67 5.39
C ARG A 494 -22.36 -11.47 6.30
N PRO A 495 -21.35 -10.71 6.78
CA PRO A 495 -21.63 -9.67 7.74
C PRO A 495 -22.02 -8.39 7.01
N GLY A 496 -23.22 -7.90 7.32
CA GLY A 496 -23.33 -6.52 7.76
C GLY A 496 -23.22 -5.38 6.75
N THR A 497 -23.50 -5.58 5.46
CA THR A 497 -24.23 -4.57 4.67
C THR A 497 -25.41 -5.27 3.99
N PRO A 498 -26.64 -4.74 4.05
CA PRO A 498 -27.76 -5.29 3.31
C PRO A 498 -27.45 -5.03 1.85
N LEU A 499 -27.05 -6.10 1.17
CA LEU A 499 -27.26 -6.27 -0.25
C LEU A 499 -28.75 -6.01 -0.51
N PRO A 500 -29.14 -5.26 -1.55
CA PRO A 500 -30.54 -5.18 -1.95
C PRO A 500 -31.09 -6.62 -2.07
N GLY A 501 -32.08 -6.96 -1.24
CA GLY A 501 -32.73 -8.28 -1.23
C GLY A 501 -32.29 -9.29 -0.16
N VAL A 502 -31.42 -8.95 0.80
CA VAL A 502 -31.14 -9.84 1.95
C VAL A 502 -31.37 -9.10 3.27
N THR A 503 -32.52 -9.36 3.89
CA THR A 503 -32.81 -8.95 5.26
C THR A 503 -31.85 -9.63 6.23
N PRO A 504 -31.10 -8.89 7.07
CA PRO A 504 -30.33 -9.51 8.13
C PRO A 504 -31.25 -10.33 9.04
N ARG A 505 -30.83 -11.53 9.45
CA ARG A 505 -31.31 -12.16 10.70
C ARG A 505 -30.64 -11.41 11.87
N ILE A 506 -31.02 -10.16 12.05
CA ILE A 506 -30.79 -9.35 13.25
C ILE A 506 -32.20 -9.08 13.76
N ASP A 507 -32.43 -9.18 15.07
CA ASP A 507 -33.74 -9.05 15.69
C ASP A 507 -34.52 -7.93 15.00
N ARG A 508 -35.72 -8.27 14.50
CA ARG A 508 -36.58 -7.33 13.77
C ARG A 508 -36.64 -6.04 14.57
N TRP A 509 -36.87 -4.92 13.88
CA TRP A 509 -37.37 -3.70 14.51
C TRP A 509 -38.62 -4.07 15.31
N ASP A 510 -38.42 -4.44 16.57
CA ASP A 510 -39.44 -4.89 17.50
C ASP A 510 -39.57 -3.80 18.56
N ARG A 511 -40.79 -3.60 19.03
CA ARG A 511 -41.08 -2.51 19.97
C ARG A 511 -40.31 -2.67 21.29
N ALA A 512 -39.92 -3.89 21.66
CA ALA A 512 -39.19 -4.17 22.89
C ALA A 512 -37.73 -3.68 22.79
N GLY A 513 -37.05 -3.94 21.68
CA GLY A 513 -35.69 -3.46 21.43
C GLY A 513 -35.61 -1.93 21.36
N GLY A 514 -36.56 -1.30 20.68
CA GLY A 514 -36.68 0.17 20.67
C GLY A 514 -36.89 0.75 22.07
N ARG A 515 -37.73 0.10 22.90
CA ARG A 515 -37.94 0.48 24.31
C ARG A 515 -36.64 0.38 25.12
N TRP A 516 -35.84 -0.66 24.95
CA TRP A 516 -34.55 -0.81 25.64
C TRP A 516 -33.55 0.27 25.27
N VAL A 517 -33.49 0.66 23.99
CA VAL A 517 -32.64 1.79 23.54
C VAL A 517 -33.11 3.10 24.18
N GLY A 518 -34.43 3.35 24.20
CA GLY A 518 -35.01 4.53 24.85
C GLY A 518 -34.74 4.58 26.35
N VAL A 519 -34.93 3.46 27.07
CA VAL A 519 -34.61 3.34 28.50
C VAL A 519 -33.13 3.57 28.74
N THR A 520 -32.25 2.97 27.94
CA THR A 520 -30.80 3.16 28.08
C THR A 520 -30.40 4.61 27.84
N TRP A 521 -31.02 5.27 26.85
CA TRP A 521 -30.82 6.70 26.62
C TRP A 521 -31.19 7.48 27.88
N VAL A 522 -32.40 7.32 28.42
CA VAL A 522 -32.83 8.03 29.64
C VAL A 522 -31.87 7.75 30.81
N VAL A 523 -31.57 6.48 31.09
CA VAL A 523 -30.74 6.06 32.22
C VAL A 523 -29.33 6.63 32.12
N SER A 524 -28.68 6.57 30.95
CA SER A 524 -27.32 7.09 30.85
C SER A 524 -27.27 8.62 30.94
N ARG A 525 -28.31 9.35 30.48
CA ARG A 525 -28.38 10.81 30.67
C ARG A 525 -28.64 11.17 32.12
N LEU A 526 -29.53 10.46 32.82
CA LEU A 526 -29.75 10.66 34.25
C LEU A 526 -28.47 10.39 35.06
N LEU A 527 -27.69 9.39 34.67
CA LEU A 527 -26.41 9.11 35.29
C LEU A 527 -25.39 10.25 35.08
N LEU A 528 -25.27 10.78 33.86
CA LEU A 528 -24.43 11.93 33.57
C LEU A 528 -24.87 13.18 34.34
N VAL A 529 -26.18 13.44 34.43
CA VAL A 529 -26.75 14.53 35.24
C VAL A 529 -26.43 14.33 36.73
N ALA A 530 -26.55 13.11 37.25
CA ALA A 530 -26.20 12.82 38.64
C ALA A 530 -24.73 13.14 38.92
N VAL A 531 -23.82 12.73 38.02
CA VAL A 531 -22.39 13.07 38.13
C VAL A 531 -22.19 14.59 38.07
N ALA A 532 -22.93 15.32 37.24
CA ALA A 532 -22.88 16.78 37.20
C ALA A 532 -23.29 17.41 38.54
N VAL A 533 -24.36 16.91 39.17
CA VAL A 533 -24.84 17.37 40.48
C VAL A 533 -23.78 17.15 41.56
N PHE A 534 -23.15 15.97 41.59
CA PHE A 534 -22.05 15.71 42.52
C PHE A 534 -20.84 16.60 42.26
N ALA A 535 -20.46 16.81 41.00
CA ALA A 535 -19.33 17.69 40.64
C ALA A 535 -19.61 19.16 41.01
N MET A 536 -20.83 19.65 40.83
CA MET A 536 -21.24 21.00 41.26
C MET A 536 -21.20 21.13 42.79
N ALA A 537 -21.68 20.12 43.52
CA ALA A 537 -21.62 20.11 44.98
C ALA A 537 -20.18 20.08 45.51
N GLU A 538 -19.28 19.37 44.83
CA GLU A 538 -17.86 19.27 45.19
C GLU A 538 -17.07 20.55 44.89
N SER A 539 -17.31 21.17 43.72
CA SER A 539 -16.50 22.29 43.22
C SER A 539 -17.09 23.67 43.49
N GLY A 540 -18.37 23.75 43.90
CA GLY A 540 -19.12 25.00 44.01
C GLY A 540 -19.50 25.65 42.67
N ARG A 541 -19.21 24.99 41.54
CA ARG A 541 -19.52 25.50 40.19
C ARG A 541 -21.02 25.49 39.91
N THR A 542 -21.47 26.46 39.12
CA THR A 542 -22.87 26.54 38.67
C THR A 542 -23.16 25.58 37.52
N PHE A 543 -24.45 25.33 37.26
CA PHE A 543 -24.86 24.46 36.15
C PHE A 543 -24.43 25.00 34.77
N SER A 544 -24.38 26.32 34.57
CA SER A 544 -23.89 26.89 33.30
C SER A 544 -22.39 26.66 33.14
N GLU A 545 -21.60 26.85 34.21
CA GLU A 545 -20.14 26.64 34.18
C GLU A 545 -19.74 25.20 33.88
N VAL A 546 -20.49 24.21 34.40
CA VAL A 546 -20.20 22.80 34.10
C VAL A 546 -20.57 22.39 32.67
N LEU A 547 -21.48 23.11 32.01
CA LEU A 547 -21.84 22.89 30.60
C LEU A 547 -20.86 23.54 29.63
N LEU A 548 -20.20 24.63 30.05
CA LEU A 548 -19.36 25.49 29.22
C LEU A 548 -17.86 25.21 29.35
N ASN A 549 -17.45 23.96 29.52
CA ASN A 549 -16.02 23.64 29.53
C ASN A 549 -15.47 23.44 28.10
N TRP A 550 -14.24 23.91 27.87
CA TRP A 550 -13.43 23.64 26.67
C TRP A 550 -14.08 24.11 25.35
N ASP A 551 -14.29 23.22 24.37
CA ASP A 551 -14.81 23.59 23.04
C ASP A 551 -16.20 24.23 23.09
N ALA A 552 -16.99 23.96 24.13
CA ALA A 552 -18.31 24.58 24.29
C ALA A 552 -18.21 26.11 24.31
N GLU A 553 -17.18 26.67 24.93
CA GLU A 553 -16.94 28.13 24.97
C GLU A 553 -16.74 28.69 23.56
N HIS A 554 -16.02 27.97 22.69
CA HIS A 554 -15.79 28.39 21.32
C HIS A 554 -17.07 28.37 20.49
N TYR A 555 -17.95 27.38 20.67
CA TYR A 555 -19.24 27.33 19.98
C TYR A 555 -20.19 28.44 20.41
N ILE A 556 -20.27 28.74 21.72
CA ILE A 556 -21.09 29.85 22.22
C ILE A 556 -20.51 31.19 21.77
N GLY A 557 -19.19 31.38 21.86
CA GLY A 557 -18.53 32.60 21.40
C GLY A 557 -18.74 32.86 19.91
N LEU A 558 -18.72 31.82 19.06
CA LEU A 558 -19.07 31.95 17.65
C LEU A 558 -20.55 32.27 17.42
N ALA A 559 -21.45 31.74 18.25
CA ALA A 559 -22.87 32.07 18.15
C ALA A 559 -23.12 33.56 18.47
N GLN A 560 -22.40 34.11 19.44
CA GLN A 560 -22.44 35.53 19.83
C GLN A 560 -21.84 36.41 18.72
N ASP A 561 -20.55 36.28 18.49
CA ASP A 561 -19.77 37.27 17.73
C ASP A 561 -19.70 36.99 16.22
N TRP A 562 -20.12 35.78 15.81
CA TRP A 562 -19.86 35.22 14.48
C TRP A 562 -18.36 35.18 14.12
N TYR A 563 -18.01 34.72 12.92
CA TYR A 563 -16.63 34.62 12.48
C TYR A 563 -16.04 36.02 12.24
N GLN A 564 -14.90 36.31 12.88
CA GLN A 564 -14.15 37.55 12.75
C GLN A 564 -12.66 37.24 12.54
N TYR A 565 -11.98 38.05 11.73
CA TYR A 565 -10.53 37.99 11.56
C TYR A 565 -9.89 39.20 12.21
N THR A 566 -9.18 38.98 13.31
CA THR A 566 -8.65 40.04 14.17
C THR A 566 -7.13 40.11 14.17
N GLY A 567 -6.46 39.08 13.67
CA GLY A 567 -5.01 38.90 13.79
C GLY A 567 -4.58 38.37 15.18
N ASN A 568 -5.53 38.18 16.11
CA ASN A 568 -5.28 37.59 17.42
C ASN A 568 -5.52 36.06 17.36
N PRO A 569 -4.48 35.22 17.55
CA PRO A 569 -4.61 33.77 17.50
C PRO A 569 -5.70 33.20 18.43
N GLU A 570 -5.94 33.82 19.59
CA GLU A 570 -6.94 33.36 20.56
C GLU A 570 -8.39 33.52 20.08
N ILE A 571 -8.65 34.51 19.21
CA ILE A 571 -9.95 34.73 18.59
C ILE A 571 -10.02 33.96 17.26
N ASP A 572 -8.97 34.07 16.45
CA ASP A 572 -8.93 33.52 15.09
C ASP A 572 -8.92 31.98 15.09
N LYS A 573 -8.45 31.32 16.17
CA LYS A 573 -8.56 29.85 16.32
C LYS A 573 -10.01 29.34 16.27
N ARG A 574 -11.01 30.17 16.55
CA ARG A 574 -12.43 29.79 16.45
C ARG A 574 -12.84 29.41 15.02
N MET A 575 -12.10 29.85 13.99
CA MET A 575 -12.36 29.45 12.58
C MET A 575 -12.15 27.94 12.32
N ALA A 576 -11.51 27.24 13.24
CA ALA A 576 -11.39 25.79 13.25
C ALA A 576 -12.75 25.05 13.38
N PHE A 577 -13.75 25.71 13.98
CA PHE A 577 -15.09 25.17 14.22
C PHE A 577 -16.04 25.49 13.08
N PHE A 578 -16.85 24.53 12.68
CA PHE A 578 -17.77 24.64 11.55
C PHE A 578 -19.08 25.34 11.93
N PRO A 579 -19.76 26.01 10.98
CA PRO A 579 -20.81 26.99 11.28
C PRO A 579 -22.15 26.39 11.71
N GLY A 580 -22.40 25.10 11.48
CA GLY A 580 -23.72 24.48 11.65
C GLY A 580 -24.27 24.56 13.07
N LEU A 581 -23.47 24.17 14.08
CA LEU A 581 -23.90 24.29 15.48
C LEU A 581 -23.97 25.77 15.95
N PRO A 582 -22.94 26.62 15.73
CA PRO A 582 -23.03 28.05 16.05
C PRO A 582 -24.23 28.76 15.42
N ALA A 583 -24.60 28.43 14.18
CA ALA A 583 -25.76 29.01 13.51
C ALA A 583 -27.08 28.64 14.21
N LEU A 584 -27.23 27.38 14.63
CA LEU A 584 -28.40 26.94 15.40
C LEU A 584 -28.45 27.64 16.75
N LEU A 585 -27.34 27.67 17.48
CA LEU A 585 -27.24 28.37 18.76
C LEU A 585 -27.61 29.86 18.61
N LYS A 586 -27.03 30.54 17.62
CA LYS A 586 -27.32 31.95 17.33
C LYS A 586 -28.80 32.20 17.08
N ALA A 587 -29.47 31.36 16.29
CA ALA A 587 -30.89 31.51 15.98
C ALA A 587 -31.81 31.44 17.22
N PHE A 588 -31.46 30.66 18.24
CA PHE A 588 -32.21 30.62 19.50
C PHE A 588 -31.77 31.71 20.49
N MET A 589 -30.49 32.10 20.44
CA MET A 589 -29.99 33.22 21.25
C MET A 589 -30.62 34.55 20.82
N THR A 590 -30.94 34.75 19.53
CA THR A 590 -31.63 35.96 19.07
C THR A 590 -33.06 36.10 19.60
N ILE A 591 -33.68 35.02 20.09
CA ILE A 591 -34.98 35.05 20.76
C ILE A 591 -34.86 34.98 22.30
N GLY A 592 -33.66 35.19 22.84
CA GLY A 592 -33.42 35.36 24.28
C GLY A 592 -33.14 34.07 25.07
N ILE A 593 -32.92 32.92 24.42
CA ILE A 593 -32.60 31.67 25.11
C ILE A 593 -31.08 31.53 25.23
N PRO A 594 -30.52 31.32 26.45
CA PRO A 594 -29.07 31.18 26.62
C PRO A 594 -28.51 29.97 25.86
N GLY A 595 -27.36 30.17 25.20
CA GLY A 595 -26.80 29.22 24.24
C GLY A 595 -26.42 27.87 24.85
N GLU A 596 -25.98 27.84 26.10
CA GLU A 596 -25.62 26.63 26.83
C GLU A 596 -26.81 25.65 26.95
N TYR A 597 -28.01 26.16 27.22
CA TYR A 597 -29.22 25.35 27.36
C TYR A 597 -29.73 24.89 26.00
N VAL A 598 -29.65 25.75 24.97
CA VAL A 598 -29.97 25.39 23.59
C VAL A 598 -29.05 24.26 23.12
N GLY A 599 -27.75 24.39 23.35
CA GLY A 599 -26.76 23.39 22.98
C GLY A 599 -26.99 22.03 23.66
N LEU A 600 -27.30 22.04 24.96
CA LEU A 600 -27.69 20.85 25.71
C LEU A 600 -28.93 20.17 25.08
N VAL A 601 -29.99 20.93 24.80
CA VAL A 601 -31.22 20.38 24.21
C VAL A 601 -30.98 19.82 22.80
N ILE A 602 -30.25 20.55 21.95
CA ILE A 602 -29.87 20.09 20.61
C ILE A 602 -29.10 18.77 20.72
N SER A 603 -28.12 18.68 21.63
CA SER A 603 -27.32 17.47 21.82
C SER A 603 -28.12 16.29 22.32
N LEU A 604 -29.04 16.51 23.27
CA LEU A 604 -29.93 15.47 23.76
C LEU A 604 -30.80 14.90 22.64
N ILE A 605 -31.47 15.78 21.87
CA ILE A 605 -32.29 15.38 20.73
C ILE A 605 -31.44 14.63 19.70
N ALA A 606 -30.31 15.22 19.29
CA ALA A 606 -29.44 14.64 18.29
C ALA A 606 -28.90 13.27 18.72
N SER A 607 -28.52 13.09 19.98
CA SER A 607 -28.04 11.79 20.48
C SER A 607 -29.12 10.72 20.45
N ALA A 608 -30.39 11.06 20.67
CA ALA A 608 -31.51 10.14 20.50
C ALA A 608 -31.67 9.74 19.02
N PHE A 609 -31.59 10.69 18.09
CA PHE A 609 -31.62 10.42 16.66
C PHE A 609 -30.44 9.57 16.17
N ALA A 610 -29.23 9.83 16.68
CA ALA A 610 -28.04 9.04 16.39
C ALA A 610 -28.19 7.60 16.89
N ALA A 611 -28.66 7.41 18.12
CA ALA A 611 -28.94 6.08 18.67
C ALA A 611 -30.02 5.34 17.89
N ALA A 612 -31.06 6.03 17.42
CA ALA A 612 -32.08 5.44 16.56
C ALA A 612 -31.53 4.99 15.20
N ALA A 613 -30.65 5.78 14.58
CA ALA A 613 -29.96 5.39 13.35
C ALA A 613 -29.07 4.15 13.59
N LEU A 614 -28.32 4.14 14.69
CA LEU A 614 -27.44 3.03 15.03
C LEU A 614 -28.21 1.75 15.36
N TYR A 615 -29.34 1.88 16.07
CA TYR A 615 -30.28 0.78 16.32
C TYR A 615 -30.77 0.16 15.01
N ARG A 616 -31.10 1.00 14.03
CA ARG A 616 -31.55 0.55 12.70
C ARG A 616 -30.41 -0.08 11.86
N MET A 617 -29.17 0.36 12.05
CA MET A 617 -28.02 -0.17 11.31
C MET A 617 -27.43 -1.45 11.90
N GLY A 618 -27.42 -1.58 13.23
CA GLY A 618 -26.67 -2.59 13.98
C GLY A 618 -27.41 -3.28 15.14
N GLY A 619 -28.68 -2.96 15.37
CA GLY A 619 -29.51 -3.58 16.43
C GLY A 619 -29.36 -2.94 17.81
N VAL A 620 -30.06 -3.50 18.81
CA VAL A 620 -30.19 -2.93 20.17
C VAL A 620 -28.81 -2.69 20.79
N TRP A 621 -27.94 -3.69 20.75
CA TRP A 621 -26.62 -3.63 21.40
C TRP A 621 -25.70 -2.57 20.80
N ALA A 622 -25.79 -2.30 19.48
CA ALA A 622 -24.97 -1.26 18.87
C ALA A 622 -25.34 0.12 19.43
N ALA A 623 -26.64 0.39 19.56
CA ALA A 623 -27.13 1.63 20.15
C ALA A 623 -26.85 1.71 21.65
N VAL A 624 -27.13 0.64 22.41
CA VAL A 624 -26.91 0.59 23.87
C VAL A 624 -25.45 0.82 24.22
N LEU A 625 -24.51 0.17 23.53
CA LEU A 625 -23.08 0.36 23.77
C LEU A 625 -22.61 1.77 23.46
N TRP A 626 -23.12 2.37 22.38
CA TRP A 626 -22.81 3.76 22.03
C TRP A 626 -23.35 4.75 23.07
N LEU A 627 -24.55 4.50 23.59
CA LEU A 627 -25.19 5.32 24.64
C LEU A 627 -24.49 5.23 26.00
N CYS A 628 -23.70 4.16 26.21
CA CYS A 628 -22.90 3.90 27.40
C CYS A 628 -21.40 4.00 27.13
N ALA A 629 -20.99 4.60 26.00
CA ALA A 629 -19.60 4.74 25.62
C ALA A 629 -18.84 5.57 26.66
N PRO A 630 -17.53 5.31 26.90
CA PRO A 630 -16.75 6.07 27.88
C PRO A 630 -16.81 7.58 27.66
N ALA A 631 -16.72 8.04 26.40
CA ALA A 631 -16.79 9.46 26.06
C ALA A 631 -18.23 9.99 25.87
N ALA A 632 -19.28 9.29 26.31
CA ALA A 632 -20.67 9.64 26.00
C ALA A 632 -21.12 11.01 26.53
N ILE A 633 -20.37 11.64 27.44
CA ILE A 633 -20.60 13.02 27.89
C ILE A 633 -20.70 14.01 26.72
N PHE A 634 -19.88 13.85 25.68
CA PHE A 634 -19.91 14.69 24.48
C PHE A 634 -21.16 14.50 23.62
N THR A 635 -21.99 13.49 23.91
CA THR A 635 -23.30 13.31 23.27
C THR A 635 -24.41 14.09 23.98
N MET A 636 -24.11 14.72 25.13
CA MET A 636 -25.05 15.50 25.92
C MET A 636 -24.66 16.98 25.98
N MET A 637 -23.36 17.30 26.03
CA MET A 637 -22.87 18.68 26.15
C MET A 637 -23.07 19.52 24.87
N PRO A 638 -22.99 20.87 24.91
CA PRO A 638 -23.05 21.79 23.76
C PRO A 638 -21.92 21.62 22.71
N TYR A 639 -21.81 20.41 22.19
CA TYR A 639 -20.73 19.89 21.38
C TYR A 639 -21.29 19.36 20.06
N THR A 640 -20.44 19.19 19.05
CA THR A 640 -20.89 18.80 17.71
C THR A 640 -21.03 17.29 17.51
N GLU A 641 -20.53 16.46 18.42
CA GLU A 641 -20.50 15.00 18.34
C GLU A 641 -21.91 14.41 18.11
N SER A 642 -22.86 14.74 18.98
CA SER A 642 -24.24 14.24 18.92
C SER A 642 -24.92 14.62 17.60
N LEU A 643 -24.84 15.91 17.24
CA LEU A 643 -25.45 16.49 16.04
C LEU A 643 -24.84 15.92 14.76
N PHE A 644 -23.51 15.82 14.72
CA PHE A 644 -22.81 15.19 13.62
C PHE A 644 -23.17 13.71 13.49
N CYS A 645 -23.13 12.95 14.58
CA CYS A 645 -23.50 11.53 14.59
C CYS A 645 -24.94 11.33 14.11
N ALA A 646 -25.89 12.17 14.51
CA ALA A 646 -27.27 12.10 14.04
C ALA A 646 -27.34 12.20 12.52
N PHE A 647 -26.74 13.23 11.93
CA PHE A 647 -26.74 13.42 10.49
C PHE A 647 -25.93 12.35 9.74
N ALA A 648 -24.72 12.04 10.20
CA ALA A 648 -23.82 11.10 9.54
C ALA A 648 -24.36 9.65 9.59
N PHE A 649 -24.90 9.21 10.73
CA PHE A 649 -25.41 7.84 10.87
C PHE A 649 -26.68 7.66 10.05
N TRP A 650 -27.57 8.65 10.01
CA TRP A 650 -28.72 8.62 9.12
C TRP A 650 -28.30 8.71 7.64
N ALA A 651 -27.33 9.54 7.27
CA ALA A 651 -26.80 9.58 5.91
C ALA A 651 -26.29 8.20 5.48
N TRP A 652 -25.55 7.50 6.36
CA TRP A 652 -25.07 6.15 6.09
C TRP A 652 -26.20 5.14 5.96
N GLU A 653 -27.20 5.19 6.84
CA GLU A 653 -28.39 4.32 6.76
C GLU A 653 -29.16 4.56 5.46
N ARG A 654 -29.31 5.82 5.01
CA ARG A 654 -29.96 6.16 3.74
C ARG A 654 -29.15 5.77 2.52
N ALA A 655 -27.83 5.84 2.59
CA ALA A 655 -26.98 5.31 1.54
C ALA A 655 -27.14 3.78 1.41
N ARG A 656 -27.19 3.05 2.53
CA ARG A 656 -27.49 1.60 2.55
C ARG A 656 -28.88 1.27 1.99
N ALA A 657 -29.84 2.18 2.16
CA ALA A 657 -31.19 2.05 1.60
C ALA A 657 -31.32 2.55 0.14
N ASP A 658 -30.21 2.94 -0.51
CA ASP A 658 -30.15 3.51 -1.86
C ASP A 658 -30.97 4.80 -2.04
N LYS A 659 -31.18 5.57 -0.96
CA LYS A 659 -31.96 6.83 -0.94
C LYS A 659 -31.06 8.07 -1.03
N TRP A 660 -30.35 8.21 -2.14
CA TRP A 660 -29.23 9.16 -2.27
C TRP A 660 -29.58 10.65 -2.19
N TRP A 661 -30.80 11.06 -2.53
CA TRP A 661 -31.20 12.46 -2.28
C TRP A 661 -31.28 12.78 -0.78
N GLN A 662 -31.67 11.81 0.06
CA GLN A 662 -31.66 11.96 1.53
C GLN A 662 -30.23 12.00 2.04
N VAL A 663 -29.33 11.20 1.44
CA VAL A 663 -27.89 11.22 1.73
C VAL A 663 -27.32 12.60 1.48
N ALA A 664 -27.65 13.24 0.34
CA ALA A 664 -27.17 14.57 0.03
C ALA A 664 -27.55 15.59 1.12
N ILE A 665 -28.81 15.61 1.57
CA ILE A 665 -29.28 16.53 2.62
C ILE A 665 -28.57 16.26 3.95
N LEU A 666 -28.56 14.99 4.39
CA LEU A 666 -28.01 14.60 5.69
C LEU A 666 -26.48 14.75 5.73
N ALA A 667 -25.78 14.38 4.67
CA ALA A 667 -24.34 14.56 4.56
C ALA A 667 -23.97 16.05 4.49
N SER A 668 -24.74 16.88 3.80
CA SER A 668 -24.54 18.34 3.79
C SER A 668 -24.67 18.93 5.19
N ALA A 669 -25.70 18.51 5.94
CA ALA A 669 -25.87 18.90 7.33
C ALA A 669 -24.68 18.44 8.20
N ALA A 670 -24.21 17.21 8.04
CA ALA A 670 -23.01 16.72 8.73
C ALA A 670 -21.74 17.53 8.39
N CYS A 671 -21.53 17.84 7.11
CA CYS A 671 -20.43 18.68 6.63
C CYS A 671 -20.49 20.12 7.14
N SER A 672 -21.69 20.64 7.40
CA SER A 672 -21.84 21.96 8.02
C SER A 672 -21.47 21.98 9.51
N VAL A 673 -21.38 20.82 10.16
CA VAL A 673 -21.22 20.71 11.62
C VAL A 673 -19.79 20.33 12.01
N ARG A 674 -19.07 19.51 11.21
CA ARG A 674 -17.68 19.11 11.47
C ARG A 674 -16.89 18.80 10.21
N VAL A 675 -15.56 18.97 10.28
CA VAL A 675 -14.62 18.52 9.24
C VAL A 675 -14.72 17.02 8.95
N SER A 676 -15.14 16.21 9.92
CA SER A 676 -15.38 14.77 9.74
C SER A 676 -16.36 14.47 8.59
N GLY A 677 -17.17 15.44 8.16
CA GLY A 677 -17.99 15.35 6.95
C GLY A 677 -17.17 15.10 5.68
N LEU A 678 -15.94 15.59 5.57
CA LEU A 678 -15.04 15.29 4.45
C LEU A 678 -14.74 13.78 4.36
N PHE A 679 -14.45 13.17 5.51
CA PHE A 679 -14.21 11.73 5.59
C PHE A 679 -15.48 10.92 5.29
N LEU A 680 -16.65 11.48 5.61
CA LEU A 680 -17.95 10.86 5.32
C LEU A 680 -18.19 10.84 3.81
N ILE A 681 -17.94 11.95 3.11
CA ILE A 681 -18.01 12.03 1.64
C ILE A 681 -17.08 10.98 1.01
N GLY A 682 -15.83 10.91 1.47
CA GLY A 682 -14.87 9.92 0.96
C GLY A 682 -15.34 8.47 1.16
N ALA A 683 -15.79 8.13 2.35
CA ALA A 683 -16.30 6.80 2.68
C ALA A 683 -17.57 6.44 1.89
N LEU A 684 -18.50 7.39 1.70
CA LEU A 684 -19.68 7.22 0.84
C LEU A 684 -19.27 7.05 -0.63
N GLY A 685 -18.24 7.74 -1.10
CA GLY A 685 -17.64 7.52 -2.43
C GLY A 685 -17.13 6.08 -2.60
N ILE A 686 -16.43 5.54 -1.59
CA ILE A 686 -16.03 4.13 -1.58
C ILE A 686 -17.25 3.20 -1.57
N MET A 687 -18.34 3.55 -0.86
CA MET A 687 -19.59 2.80 -0.90
C MET A 687 -20.18 2.76 -2.32
N VAL A 688 -20.16 3.88 -3.05
CA VAL A 688 -20.60 3.95 -4.45
C VAL A 688 -19.75 3.03 -5.33
N LEU A 689 -18.42 3.12 -5.24
CA LEU A 689 -17.50 2.33 -6.06
C LEU A 689 -17.58 0.83 -5.79
N THR A 690 -17.91 0.46 -4.55
CA THR A 690 -18.06 -0.93 -4.13
C THR A 690 -19.50 -1.44 -4.19
N TRP A 691 -20.43 -0.61 -4.70
CA TRP A 691 -21.84 -0.96 -4.84
C TRP A 691 -22.03 -2.16 -5.76
N ARG A 692 -22.70 -3.21 -5.24
CA ARG A 692 -22.94 -4.43 -6.01
C ARG A 692 -24.16 -4.27 -6.89
N MET A 693 -23.93 -4.31 -8.19
CA MET A 693 -24.96 -4.30 -9.21
C MET A 693 -25.51 -5.71 -9.49
N PRO A 694 -26.74 -5.85 -9.99
CA PRO A 694 -27.32 -7.14 -10.35
C PRO A 694 -26.41 -7.98 -11.26
N PRO A 695 -26.39 -9.32 -11.09
CA PRO A 695 -25.69 -10.22 -12.02
C PRO A 695 -26.15 -9.97 -13.46
N GLY A 696 -25.21 -9.90 -14.41
CA GLY A 696 -25.50 -9.61 -15.82
C GLY A 696 -25.38 -8.13 -16.24
N THR A 697 -25.15 -7.21 -15.30
CA THR A 697 -24.91 -5.78 -15.64
C THR A 697 -23.59 -5.57 -16.39
N THR A 698 -23.66 -4.90 -17.53
CA THR A 698 -22.49 -4.57 -18.36
C THR A 698 -21.61 -3.52 -17.69
N PHE A 699 -20.34 -3.41 -18.09
CA PHE A 699 -19.42 -2.44 -17.51
C PHE A 699 -19.90 -0.99 -17.68
N GLY A 700 -20.44 -0.63 -18.86
CA GLY A 700 -21.02 0.70 -19.10
C GLY A 700 -22.19 1.02 -18.17
N GLN A 701 -23.09 0.05 -17.93
CA GLN A 701 -24.21 0.22 -16.98
C GLN A 701 -23.72 0.40 -15.54
N ARG A 702 -22.61 -0.24 -15.15
CA ARG A 702 -22.00 -0.05 -13.83
C ARG A 702 -21.48 1.37 -13.66
N ILE A 703 -20.76 1.90 -14.66
CA ILE A 703 -20.27 3.28 -14.64
C ILE A 703 -21.43 4.26 -14.48
N VAL A 704 -22.50 4.13 -15.29
CA VAL A 704 -23.69 4.99 -15.18
C VAL A 704 -24.31 4.90 -13.79
N GLY A 705 -24.41 3.70 -13.23
CA GLY A 705 -24.95 3.51 -11.88
C GLY A 705 -24.08 4.11 -10.77
N TRP A 706 -22.75 4.12 -10.93
CA TRP A 706 -21.84 4.80 -10.03
C TRP A 706 -21.97 6.32 -10.15
N LEU A 707 -21.96 6.85 -11.38
CA LEU A 707 -22.12 8.29 -11.63
C LEU A 707 -23.43 8.83 -11.06
N LYS A 708 -24.55 8.13 -11.26
CA LYS A 708 -25.86 8.51 -10.71
C LYS A 708 -25.86 8.67 -9.18
N ARG A 709 -25.07 7.88 -8.46
CA ARG A 709 -24.94 7.98 -6.99
C ARG A 709 -23.91 9.03 -6.59
N ALA A 710 -22.79 9.09 -7.30
CA ALA A 710 -21.71 10.04 -7.05
C ALA A 710 -22.16 11.51 -7.18
N VAL A 711 -23.10 11.82 -8.08
CA VAL A 711 -23.67 13.18 -8.22
C VAL A 711 -24.29 13.68 -6.90
N TRP A 712 -24.85 12.80 -6.07
CA TRP A 712 -25.43 13.17 -4.78
C TRP A 712 -24.39 13.50 -3.70
N LEU A 713 -23.10 13.29 -3.98
CA LEU A 713 -21.99 13.72 -3.13
C LEU A 713 -21.53 15.15 -3.45
N ILE A 714 -22.05 15.76 -4.52
CA ILE A 714 -21.74 17.16 -4.87
C ILE A 714 -22.26 18.13 -3.80
N PRO A 715 -23.53 18.09 -3.35
CA PRO A 715 -24.02 19.01 -2.32
C PRO A 715 -23.18 19.05 -1.02
N PRO A 716 -22.83 17.92 -0.38
CA PRO A 716 -22.00 17.98 0.82
C PRO A 716 -20.58 18.50 0.55
N ALA A 717 -20.00 18.19 -0.62
CA ALA A 717 -18.71 18.75 -1.00
C ALA A 717 -18.78 20.28 -1.20
N LEU A 718 -19.88 20.79 -1.76
CA LEU A 718 -20.12 22.23 -1.91
C LEU A 718 -20.26 22.93 -0.56
N VAL A 719 -20.84 22.32 0.47
CA VAL A 719 -20.89 22.91 1.82
C VAL A 719 -19.48 23.14 2.38
N MET A 720 -18.61 22.14 2.26
CA MET A 720 -17.20 22.26 2.70
C MET A 720 -16.47 23.34 1.92
N PHE A 721 -16.64 23.35 0.59
CA PHE A 721 -16.02 24.35 -0.28
C PHE A 721 -16.54 25.77 0.02
N ALA A 722 -17.84 25.93 0.25
CA ALA A 722 -18.46 27.21 0.57
C ALA A 722 -17.91 27.78 1.88
N TYR A 723 -17.70 26.93 2.90
CA TYR A 723 -17.08 27.37 4.15
C TYR A 723 -15.61 27.80 3.94
N ALA A 724 -14.82 27.01 3.19
CA ALA A 724 -13.44 27.38 2.86
C ALA A 724 -13.37 28.70 2.04
N ALA A 725 -14.29 28.88 1.08
CA ALA A 725 -14.40 30.11 0.31
C ALA A 725 -14.84 31.31 1.16
N TYR A 726 -15.73 31.09 2.13
CA TYR A 726 -16.11 32.10 3.11
C TYR A 726 -14.91 32.55 3.96
N LEU A 727 -14.12 31.60 4.49
CA LEU A 727 -12.90 31.92 5.22
C LEU A 727 -11.85 32.61 4.34
N LYS A 728 -11.68 32.20 3.09
CA LYS A 728 -10.81 32.88 2.11
C LYS A 728 -11.24 34.32 1.88
N LYS A 729 -12.55 34.58 1.77
CA LYS A 729 -13.08 35.94 1.62
C LYS A 729 -12.82 36.78 2.88
N LEU A 730 -12.91 36.19 4.06
CA LEU A 730 -12.73 36.88 5.34
C LEU A 730 -11.25 37.17 5.66
N THR A 731 -10.35 36.23 5.37
CA THR A 731 -8.95 36.24 5.86
C THR A 731 -7.91 36.39 4.75
N GLY A 732 -8.28 36.13 3.50
CA GLY A 732 -7.33 36.04 2.41
C GLY A 732 -6.59 34.70 2.30
N SER A 733 -6.79 33.71 3.19
CA SER A 733 -6.16 32.37 3.08
C SER A 733 -7.19 31.27 2.74
N TRP A 734 -6.84 30.39 1.78
CA TRP A 734 -7.59 29.16 1.51
C TRP A 734 -7.35 28.08 2.58
N MET A 735 -6.27 28.21 3.33
CA MET A 735 -5.82 27.25 4.35
C MET A 735 -6.20 27.70 5.76
N MET A 736 -6.98 28.79 5.90
CA MET A 736 -7.30 29.38 7.19
C MET A 736 -7.89 28.39 8.21
N TRP A 737 -8.71 27.43 7.77
CA TRP A 737 -9.23 26.39 8.67
C TRP A 737 -8.10 25.54 9.29
N TYR A 738 -7.10 25.17 8.49
CA TYR A 738 -5.94 24.39 8.93
C TYR A 738 -4.99 25.26 9.78
N GLU A 739 -4.77 26.51 9.40
CA GLU A 739 -4.01 27.49 10.19
C GLU A 739 -4.66 27.70 11.57
N ALA A 740 -5.98 27.80 11.66
CA ALA A 740 -6.71 27.90 12.92
C ALA A 740 -6.54 26.66 13.82
N GLN A 741 -6.48 25.46 13.23
CA GLN A 741 -6.16 24.23 13.97
C GLN A 741 -4.72 24.23 14.49
N ALA A 742 -3.78 24.76 13.72
CA ALA A 742 -2.39 24.92 14.15
C ALA A 742 -2.23 25.96 15.26
N MET A 743 -2.98 27.08 15.20
CA MET A 743 -2.96 28.12 16.24
C MET A 743 -3.56 27.64 17.57
N GLY A 744 -4.70 26.94 17.53
CA GLY A 744 -5.41 26.56 18.75
C GLY A 744 -4.91 25.29 19.43
N TRP A 745 -4.40 24.32 18.66
CA TRP A 745 -4.08 22.96 19.17
C TRP A 745 -2.79 22.39 18.59
N SER A 746 -1.90 23.23 18.04
CA SER A 746 -0.61 22.82 17.47
C SER A 746 -0.73 21.66 16.46
N ARG A 747 -1.81 21.64 15.69
CA ARG A 747 -2.04 20.62 14.66
C ARG A 747 -1.27 20.97 13.39
N HIS A 748 -0.02 20.53 13.35
CA HIS A 748 0.84 20.56 12.18
C HIS A 748 0.89 19.18 11.55
N TRP A 749 1.40 19.09 10.32
CA TRP A 749 1.71 17.79 9.73
C TRP A 749 2.87 17.17 10.50
N THR A 750 2.59 16.10 11.23
CA THR A 750 3.58 15.32 11.99
C THR A 750 3.52 13.86 11.52
N PRO A 751 4.65 13.19 11.24
CA PRO A 751 4.63 11.79 10.82
C PRO A 751 4.05 10.84 11.89
N PRO A 752 3.30 9.78 11.53
CA PRO A 752 2.62 8.91 12.51
C PRO A 752 3.46 8.34 13.64
N TRP A 753 4.71 7.96 13.36
CA TRP A 753 5.61 7.44 14.39
C TRP A 753 6.06 8.51 15.37
N GLN A 754 6.18 9.76 14.92
CA GLN A 754 6.50 10.90 15.78
C GLN A 754 5.31 11.22 16.68
N SER A 755 4.09 11.22 16.14
CA SER A 755 2.86 11.43 16.92
C SER A 755 2.69 10.40 18.05
N VAL A 756 2.98 9.13 17.75
CA VAL A 756 2.99 8.05 18.75
C VAL A 756 4.11 8.27 19.78
N LYS A 757 5.32 8.66 19.34
CA LYS A 757 6.43 8.96 20.25
C LYS A 757 6.09 10.12 21.19
N THR A 758 5.65 11.26 20.66
CA THR A 758 5.28 12.42 21.47
C THR A 758 4.13 12.09 22.43
N THR A 759 3.18 11.24 22.03
CA THR A 759 2.12 10.72 22.92
C THR A 759 2.69 9.86 24.05
N LEU A 760 3.63 8.95 23.75
CA LEU A 760 4.29 8.13 24.77
C LEU A 760 5.15 8.97 25.71
N ASP A 761 5.78 10.03 25.21
CA ASP A 761 6.55 10.98 26.02
C ASP A 761 5.66 11.70 27.04
N VAL A 762 4.37 11.93 26.74
CA VAL A 762 3.41 12.46 27.72
C VAL A 762 3.00 11.41 28.76
N ILE A 763 2.88 10.15 28.36
CA ILE A 763 2.46 9.06 29.27
C ILE A 763 3.59 8.64 30.22
N LEU A 764 4.83 8.62 29.74
CA LEU A 764 5.97 8.00 30.43
C LEU A 764 7.07 8.99 30.84
N GLY A 765 7.08 10.21 30.27
CA GLY A 765 8.16 11.17 30.43
C GLY A 765 7.94 12.13 31.59
N PRO A 766 8.98 12.42 32.40
CA PRO A 766 8.86 13.27 33.59
C PRO A 766 8.59 14.75 33.23
N GLN A 767 8.81 15.15 31.98
CA GLN A 767 8.58 16.53 31.53
C GLN A 767 7.11 16.99 31.58
N TYR A 768 6.15 16.06 31.72
CA TYR A 768 4.72 16.38 31.77
C TYR A 768 4.09 16.14 33.15
N ASP A 769 4.89 15.80 34.18
CA ASP A 769 4.42 15.53 35.56
C ASP A 769 3.68 16.72 36.20
N GLY A 770 3.90 17.93 35.69
CA GLY A 770 3.19 19.14 36.11
C GLY A 770 1.72 19.23 35.65
N ASN A 771 1.21 18.27 34.87
CA ASN A 771 -0.17 18.25 34.36
C ASN A 771 -0.93 16.99 34.81
N PRO A 772 -1.49 16.98 36.04
CA PRO A 772 -2.16 15.80 36.59
C PRO A 772 -3.30 15.27 35.70
N GLY A 773 -3.27 13.97 35.39
CA GLY A 773 -4.31 13.27 34.61
C GLY A 773 -4.09 13.25 33.10
N TRP A 774 -3.09 13.98 32.57
CA TRP A 774 -2.72 13.94 31.15
C TRP A 774 -2.25 12.55 30.72
N ASP A 775 -1.43 11.91 31.54
CA ASP A 775 -0.94 10.54 31.39
C ASP A 775 -2.09 9.55 31.14
N LEU A 776 -3.16 9.64 31.92
CA LEU A 776 -4.30 8.75 31.83
C LEU A 776 -5.16 9.04 30.59
N VAL A 777 -5.42 10.31 30.27
CA VAL A 777 -6.18 10.69 29.07
C VAL A 777 -5.46 10.24 27.80
N PHE A 778 -4.15 10.49 27.69
CA PHE A 778 -3.35 10.05 26.55
C PHE A 778 -3.20 8.52 26.47
N THR A 779 -3.18 7.83 27.61
CA THR A 779 -3.27 6.37 27.63
C THR A 779 -4.55 5.88 26.98
N PHE A 780 -5.69 6.52 27.27
CA PHE A 780 -6.94 6.22 26.57
C PHE A 780 -6.91 6.61 25.09
N GLU A 781 -6.28 7.73 24.71
CA GLU A 781 -6.11 8.11 23.29
C GLU A 781 -5.39 7.01 22.51
N LEU A 782 -4.33 6.43 23.11
CA LEU A 782 -3.59 5.31 22.53
C LEU A 782 -4.46 4.04 22.42
N PHE A 783 -5.25 3.71 23.43
CA PHE A 783 -6.19 2.59 23.37
C PHE A 783 -7.27 2.79 22.31
N SER A 784 -7.83 4.00 22.21
CA SER A 784 -8.83 4.38 21.20
C SER A 784 -8.26 4.27 19.80
N MET A 785 -7.01 4.72 19.59
CA MET A 785 -6.30 4.56 18.32
C MET A 785 -6.08 3.08 17.96
N ALA A 786 -5.58 2.28 18.91
CA ALA A 786 -5.38 0.86 18.72
C ALA A 786 -6.70 0.14 18.37
N PHE A 787 -7.79 0.50 19.05
CA PHE A 787 -9.11 -0.07 18.80
C PHE A 787 -9.64 0.30 17.40
N GLY A 788 -9.44 1.55 16.97
CA GLY A 788 -9.73 1.99 15.60
C GLY A 788 -8.97 1.19 14.54
N LEU A 789 -7.66 0.99 14.71
CA LEU A 789 -6.82 0.23 13.78
C LEU A 789 -7.21 -1.25 13.72
N LEU A 790 -7.52 -1.87 14.87
CA LEU A 790 -8.03 -3.24 14.94
C LEU A 790 -9.38 -3.37 14.22
N ALA A 791 -10.27 -2.40 14.39
CA ALA A 791 -11.54 -2.35 13.68
C ALA A 791 -11.33 -2.24 12.16
N VAL A 792 -10.41 -1.40 11.69
CA VAL A 792 -10.06 -1.29 10.26
C VAL A 792 -9.56 -2.63 9.72
N GLY A 793 -8.63 -3.30 10.41
CA GLY A 793 -8.14 -4.62 10.02
C GLY A 793 -9.26 -5.67 9.93
N TRP A 794 -10.19 -5.66 10.89
CA TRP A 794 -11.37 -6.52 10.91
C TRP A 794 -12.31 -6.25 9.72
N LEU A 795 -12.60 -4.97 9.44
CA LEU A 795 -13.48 -4.54 8.35
C LEU A 795 -12.88 -4.87 6.98
N LEU A 796 -11.58 -4.63 6.77
CA LEU A 796 -10.87 -4.98 5.54
C LEU A 796 -10.87 -6.50 5.30
N ARG A 797 -10.63 -7.30 6.35
CA ARG A 797 -10.70 -8.77 6.27
C ARG A 797 -12.09 -9.25 5.83
N ARG A 798 -13.14 -8.53 6.21
CA ARG A 798 -14.54 -8.80 5.84
C ARG A 798 -14.97 -8.15 4.52
N ARG A 799 -14.06 -7.42 3.84
CA ARG A 799 -14.32 -6.68 2.58
C ARG A 799 -15.40 -5.60 2.74
N MET A 800 -15.48 -5.00 3.93
CA MET A 800 -16.35 -3.86 4.24
C MET A 800 -15.58 -2.57 3.97
N TRP A 801 -15.32 -2.30 2.69
CA TRP A 801 -14.37 -1.26 2.26
C TRP A 801 -14.81 0.15 2.65
N ALA A 802 -16.11 0.45 2.58
CA ALA A 802 -16.63 1.77 2.92
C ALA A 802 -16.51 2.05 4.43
N GLU A 803 -16.89 1.08 5.27
CA GLU A 803 -16.75 1.18 6.72
C GLU A 803 -15.28 1.22 7.14
N ALA A 804 -14.43 0.43 6.50
CA ALA A 804 -12.99 0.47 6.73
C ALA A 804 -12.39 1.83 6.36
N ALA A 805 -12.82 2.43 5.25
CA ALA A 805 -12.41 3.77 4.84
C ALA A 805 -12.89 4.83 5.84
N TRP A 806 -14.13 4.73 6.34
CA TRP A 806 -14.70 5.65 7.33
C TRP A 806 -13.86 5.74 8.61
N VAL A 807 -13.48 4.59 9.17
CA VAL A 807 -12.64 4.54 10.39
C VAL A 807 -11.18 4.84 10.05
N GLY A 808 -10.66 4.24 8.98
CA GLY A 808 -9.23 4.28 8.63
C GLY A 808 -8.73 5.65 8.23
N VAL A 809 -9.49 6.43 7.45
CA VAL A 809 -9.07 7.79 7.07
C VAL A 809 -9.03 8.71 8.28
N GLN A 810 -9.96 8.56 9.22
CA GLN A 810 -9.96 9.33 10.47
C GLN A 810 -8.78 8.94 11.37
N ALA A 811 -8.56 7.64 11.60
CA ALA A 811 -7.40 7.14 12.35
C ALA A 811 -6.08 7.63 11.73
N PHE A 812 -5.98 7.62 10.40
CA PHE A 812 -4.82 8.18 9.70
C PHE A 812 -4.66 9.69 9.94
N ALA A 813 -5.73 10.47 9.81
CA ALA A 813 -5.69 11.91 10.04
C ALA A 813 -5.24 12.27 11.48
N PHE A 814 -5.75 11.56 12.49
CA PHE A 814 -5.30 11.75 13.87
C PHE A 814 -3.85 11.30 14.09
N SER A 815 -3.38 10.29 13.35
CA SER A 815 -1.98 9.90 13.40
C SER A 815 -1.04 10.94 12.78
N THR A 816 -1.53 11.90 11.99
CA THR A 816 -0.69 12.91 11.32
C THR A 816 -0.59 14.25 12.05
N SER A 817 -0.87 14.28 13.36
CA SER A 817 -0.85 15.45 14.24
C SER A 817 0.20 15.27 15.36
N GLU A 818 0.68 16.36 15.99
CA GLU A 818 1.76 16.31 16.99
C GLU A 818 1.56 15.28 18.10
N TRP A 819 0.33 15.13 18.59
CA TRP A 819 -0.10 14.06 19.49
C TRP A 819 -1.27 13.27 18.91
N LEU A 820 -1.47 12.04 19.40
CA LEU A 820 -2.73 11.32 19.25
C LEU A 820 -3.77 12.01 20.15
N PHE A 821 -4.43 13.03 19.62
CA PHE A 821 -5.28 13.92 20.38
C PHE A 821 -6.70 13.99 19.79
N SER A 822 -7.73 13.94 20.66
CA SER A 822 -9.15 13.85 20.32
C SER A 822 -9.63 12.55 19.68
N VAL A 823 -8.84 11.48 19.74
CA VAL A 823 -9.20 10.14 19.25
C VAL A 823 -10.30 9.53 20.12
N ASN A 824 -10.27 9.73 21.44
CA ASN A 824 -11.30 9.27 22.37
C ASN A 824 -12.70 9.74 21.96
N ARG A 825 -12.84 11.03 21.63
CA ARG A 825 -14.07 11.59 21.06
C ARG A 825 -14.40 11.02 19.69
N ALA A 826 -13.40 10.81 18.84
CA ALA A 826 -13.58 10.25 17.50
C ALA A 826 -14.21 8.85 17.50
N VAL A 827 -13.97 8.03 18.54
CA VAL A 827 -14.59 6.70 18.69
C VAL A 827 -16.12 6.77 18.65
N LEU A 828 -16.73 7.85 19.18
CA LEU A 828 -18.18 8.04 19.12
C LEU A 828 -18.70 8.12 17.68
N LEU A 829 -17.90 8.65 16.75
CA LEU A 829 -18.24 8.82 15.34
C LEU A 829 -18.03 7.51 14.55
N TRP A 830 -17.21 6.60 15.06
CA TRP A 830 -16.85 5.35 14.41
C TRP A 830 -17.95 4.28 14.57
N PHE A 831 -19.14 4.52 14.03
CA PHE A 831 -20.28 3.59 14.11
C PHE A 831 -19.98 2.12 13.76
N PRO A 832 -19.07 1.77 12.83
CA PRO A 832 -18.75 0.37 12.55
C PRO A 832 -18.23 -0.37 13.79
N ILE A 833 -17.53 0.31 14.69
CA ILE A 833 -17.01 -0.26 15.94
C ILE A 833 -18.15 -0.74 16.83
N TRP A 834 -19.20 0.06 16.98
CA TRP A 834 -20.37 -0.30 17.79
C TRP A 834 -21.16 -1.45 17.17
N ILE A 835 -21.16 -1.56 15.84
CA ILE A 835 -21.74 -2.71 15.13
C ILE A 835 -20.90 -3.99 15.35
N ILE A 836 -19.57 -3.89 15.28
CA ILE A 836 -18.65 -5.00 15.58
C ILE A 836 -18.87 -5.50 17.01
N ALA A 837 -18.93 -4.56 17.95
CA ALA A 837 -19.20 -4.83 19.35
C ALA A 837 -20.53 -5.57 19.56
N ALA A 838 -21.59 -5.09 18.92
CA ALA A 838 -22.90 -5.73 18.95
C ALA A 838 -22.88 -7.16 18.40
N GLU A 839 -22.11 -7.40 17.32
CA GLU A 839 -21.93 -8.76 16.76
C GLU A 839 -21.23 -9.70 17.75
N LEU A 840 -20.22 -9.20 18.49
CA LEU A 840 -19.50 -9.97 19.51
C LEU A 840 -20.38 -10.31 20.71
N ILE A 841 -21.28 -9.40 21.11
CA ILE A 841 -22.27 -9.65 22.17
C ILE A 841 -23.31 -10.67 21.71
N ALA A 842 -23.78 -10.57 20.46
CA ALA A 842 -24.78 -11.47 19.91
C ALA A 842 -24.25 -12.89 19.62
N TRP A 843 -22.93 -13.07 19.56
CA TRP A 843 -22.30 -14.37 19.36
C TRP A 843 -22.63 -15.35 20.49
N LYS A 844 -22.98 -16.60 20.16
CA LYS A 844 -23.34 -17.63 21.14
C LYS A 844 -22.28 -18.74 21.17
N PRO A 845 -21.48 -18.85 22.24
CA PRO A 845 -20.48 -19.92 22.38
C PRO A 845 -21.14 -21.30 22.47
N VAL A 846 -20.51 -22.32 21.89
CA VAL A 846 -21.04 -23.70 21.85
C VAL A 846 -20.80 -24.45 23.17
N THR A 847 -19.76 -24.08 23.93
CA THR A 847 -19.37 -24.77 25.16
C THR A 847 -19.88 -24.05 26.42
N ARG A 848 -20.20 -24.80 27.48
CA ARG A 848 -20.65 -24.23 28.77
C ARG A 848 -19.62 -23.27 29.38
N ARG A 849 -18.32 -23.61 29.32
CA ARG A 849 -17.22 -22.72 29.75
C ARG A 849 -17.16 -21.46 28.89
N GLY A 850 -17.34 -21.60 27.57
CA GLY A 850 -17.40 -20.48 26.65
C GLY A 850 -18.54 -19.52 26.96
N ILE A 851 -19.73 -20.03 27.31
CA ILE A 851 -20.90 -19.21 27.69
C ILE A 851 -20.62 -18.40 28.95
N VAL A 852 -20.03 -19.01 29.99
CA VAL A 852 -19.70 -18.30 31.23
C VAL A 852 -18.66 -17.22 30.99
N LEU A 853 -17.58 -17.54 30.26
CA LEU A 853 -16.53 -16.57 29.93
C LEU A 853 -17.06 -15.42 29.08
N HIS A 854 -17.87 -15.73 28.05
CA HIS A 854 -18.51 -14.73 27.19
C HIS A 854 -19.41 -13.79 27.99
N ARG A 855 -20.28 -14.31 28.86
CA ARG A 855 -21.12 -13.48 29.73
C ARG A 855 -20.30 -12.64 30.70
N GLY A 856 -19.27 -13.21 31.33
CA GLY A 856 -18.38 -12.49 32.24
C GLY A 856 -17.66 -11.33 31.57
N LEU A 857 -17.11 -11.56 30.35
CA LEU A 857 -16.45 -10.52 29.56
C LEU A 857 -17.42 -9.39 29.17
N HIS A 858 -18.64 -9.72 28.75
CA HIS A 858 -19.63 -8.70 28.35
C HIS A 858 -20.15 -7.88 29.52
N ILE A 859 -20.43 -8.53 30.65
CA ILE A 859 -20.84 -7.83 31.88
C ILE A 859 -19.70 -6.93 32.37
N GLY A 860 -18.48 -7.46 32.42
CA GLY A 860 -17.29 -6.70 32.80
C GLY A 860 -17.05 -5.50 31.88
N TRP A 861 -17.19 -5.68 30.57
CA TRP A 861 -17.07 -4.57 29.61
C TRP A 861 -18.16 -3.52 29.80
N MET A 862 -19.43 -3.92 29.93
CA MET A 862 -20.54 -2.98 30.11
C MET A 862 -20.40 -2.17 31.41
N LEU A 863 -20.07 -2.85 32.52
CA LEU A 863 -19.80 -2.19 33.81
C LEU A 863 -18.60 -1.26 33.72
N GLY A 864 -17.49 -1.72 33.13
CA GLY A 864 -16.30 -0.91 32.92
C GLY A 864 -16.58 0.33 32.06
N SER A 865 -17.38 0.19 31.01
CA SER A 865 -17.77 1.30 30.14
C SER A 865 -18.60 2.36 30.88
N VAL A 866 -19.57 1.94 31.70
CA VAL A 866 -20.40 2.86 32.50
C VAL A 866 -19.58 3.54 33.60
N ILE A 867 -18.70 2.82 34.29
CA ILE A 867 -17.80 3.39 35.30
C ILE A 867 -16.87 4.42 34.67
N THR A 868 -16.24 4.06 33.55
CA THR A 868 -15.34 4.96 32.83
C THR A 868 -16.12 6.17 32.30
N MET A 869 -17.35 6.00 31.84
CA MET A 869 -18.23 7.09 31.40
C MET A 869 -18.53 8.09 32.53
N MET A 870 -18.82 7.61 33.74
CA MET A 870 -19.02 8.49 34.90
C MET A 870 -17.73 9.23 35.29
N TRP A 871 -16.60 8.52 35.29
CA TRP A 871 -15.30 9.12 35.58
C TRP A 871 -14.96 10.22 34.56
N TRP A 872 -15.14 9.95 33.27
CA TRP A 872 -14.89 10.89 32.19
C TRP A 872 -15.80 12.13 32.27
N ALA A 873 -17.08 11.91 32.59
CA ALA A 873 -18.03 13.00 32.82
C ALA A 873 -17.61 13.88 34.01
N ARG A 874 -17.16 13.27 35.11
CA ARG A 874 -16.66 14.02 36.27
C ARG A 874 -15.45 14.88 35.91
N MET A 875 -14.48 14.33 35.17
CA MET A 875 -13.32 15.10 34.68
C MET A 875 -13.77 16.33 33.89
N PHE A 876 -14.68 16.14 32.93
CA PHE A 876 -15.23 17.23 32.12
C PHE A 876 -15.91 18.30 32.98
N TYR A 877 -16.81 17.92 33.89
CA TYR A 877 -17.55 18.86 34.73
C TYR A 877 -16.66 19.65 35.70
N LEU A 878 -15.56 19.05 36.16
CA LEU A 878 -14.57 19.74 37.00
C LEU A 878 -13.61 20.63 36.21
N GLY A 879 -13.78 20.76 34.88
CA GLY A 879 -12.89 21.55 34.03
C GLY A 879 -11.51 20.91 33.87
N GLN A 880 -11.38 19.61 34.19
CA GLN A 880 -10.17 18.85 33.95
C GLN A 880 -10.15 18.36 32.51
N TRP A 881 -8.96 18.06 32.00
CA TRP A 881 -8.83 17.67 30.61
C TRP A 881 -9.49 16.32 30.35
N SER A 882 -10.25 16.26 29.27
CA SER A 882 -11.17 15.15 29.02
C SER A 882 -11.30 14.77 27.55
N SER A 883 -10.31 15.03 26.69
CA SER A 883 -10.15 14.59 25.28
C SER A 883 -9.89 15.71 24.27
#